data_AF-A0A519EIB4-F1
#
_entry.id   AF-A0A519EIB4-F1
#
_cell.length_a   1.000
_cell.length_b   1.000
_cell.length_c   1.000
_cell.angle_alpha   90.00
_cell.angle_beta   90.00
_cell.angle_gamma   90.00
#
_symmetry.space_group_name_H-M   'P 1'
#
loop_
_entity.id
_entity.type
_entity.pdbx_description
1 polymer ?
#
loop_
_entity_poly.entity_id
_entity_poly.type
_entity_poly.pdbx_seq_one_letter_code
_entity_poly.pdbx_strand_id
1 'polypeptide(L)'
;RGHNPLLVALEWLLRLPQQRVGLTEIRDLLDVPAVAARFGIAADELPLLARWMEGAGARWGLNLAHRSALGLDACGEQNTWRFGLQRMLLGYSNGEADDGAFDGIEPYAEVGGLEASVAGALADLLDALTAWWAQTTDDATPAAWAERARAMLAAFMATTDERERLALAAAQDALGGWLEACDSADFDEPVPLAVLREAWLEGIDEPGLSRRFRAGGVTFCTLLPMRAVPFEVVCLLGMNDGDYPRSSPRSDFDLMGLPGQRRPGDRSRRDDDRQLMLEALLSARRVLYVSWTGRSVRDNSEQPPSVLVSQLRDYLVAGWGKIDLSKPGSSPLPDVIDTRTTEHPLQPFSRRYFEMNDVDADDVAPLFTHAREWRGAHEATAEPDARDAVWPDGAPAAVDTSVPITLSALTSFLKNPVKDFFRRQLAVVFGDDALDDADTPDVAASLDRRIDAQLARIRRSGRLPMAELGERAERELASALRPMLSRWRALHHDYSIAGVKEPLRFEHEGLVLDDWLDGLRLSSMDSGAPVWLSLQASRLATDKGAPRVDKLIGAWIHALVGSACGVPVQGVLVGRDATLTVQAMPADRAMATLRDLLDAWREGMGQPLPAAPLTALAFLDGGKPESAFEGGMFLDGEGREACLARVFPDFETLAADGRFEEFAEVLYGPLRDWAATHVAVEMHAALAEGAGA
;
A
#
# COMPACT_ATOMS: atom_id res chain seq x y z
N ARG A 1 -17.10 20.27 -4.35
CA ARG A 1 -16.26 20.02 -3.15
C ARG A 1 -15.08 19.04 -3.33
N GLY A 2 -15.28 17.75 -3.65
CA GLY A 2 -14.24 16.69 -3.60
C GLY A 2 -12.97 16.77 -4.47
N HIS A 3 -12.74 17.86 -5.20
CA HIS A 3 -11.51 18.08 -5.97
C HIS A 3 -10.57 19.11 -5.31
N ASN A 4 -11.00 19.73 -4.20
CA ASN A 4 -10.20 20.68 -3.43
C ASN A 4 -9.83 20.06 -2.07
N PRO A 5 -8.55 19.69 -1.85
CA PRO A 5 -8.11 19.03 -0.62
C PRO A 5 -8.48 19.79 0.66
N LEU A 6 -8.39 21.12 0.65
CA LEU A 6 -8.74 21.95 1.80
C LEU A 6 -10.22 21.79 2.20
N LEU A 7 -11.13 21.74 1.22
CA LEU A 7 -12.56 21.55 1.49
C LEU A 7 -12.89 20.12 1.95
N VAL A 8 -12.11 19.13 1.50
CA VAL A 8 -12.22 17.74 1.97
C VAL A 8 -11.78 17.66 3.44
N ALA A 9 -10.67 18.30 3.81
CA ALA A 9 -10.24 18.39 5.21
C ALA A 9 -11.26 19.12 6.09
N LEU A 10 -11.85 20.22 5.60
CA LEU A 10 -12.94 20.92 6.30
C LEU A 10 -14.14 19.99 6.56
N GLU A 11 -14.61 19.29 5.53
CA GLU A 11 -15.71 18.33 5.69
C GLU A 11 -15.37 17.23 6.70
N TRP A 12 -14.14 16.71 6.66
CA TRP A 12 -13.68 15.71 7.61
C TRP A 12 -13.68 16.24 9.06
N LEU A 13 -13.17 17.46 9.28
CA LEU A 13 -13.19 18.12 10.60
C LEU A 13 -14.62 18.33 11.13
N LEU A 14 -15.57 18.69 10.27
CA LEU A 14 -16.98 18.82 10.64
C LEU A 14 -17.67 17.47 10.93
N ARG A 15 -17.05 16.36 10.57
CA ARG A 15 -17.52 15.00 10.85
C ARG A 15 -16.83 14.37 12.06
N LEU A 16 -15.82 15.02 12.63
CA LEU A 16 -14.95 14.49 13.70
C LEU A 16 -15.70 13.74 14.83
N PRO A 17 -16.85 14.22 15.38
CA PRO A 17 -17.57 13.51 16.46
C PRO A 17 -18.06 12.11 16.10
N GLN A 18 -18.16 11.80 14.81
CA GLN A 18 -18.64 10.54 14.27
C GLN A 18 -17.50 9.70 13.68
N GLN A 19 -16.28 10.24 13.63
CA GLN A 19 -15.12 9.58 13.05
C GLN A 19 -14.37 8.76 14.09
N ARG A 20 -13.75 7.67 13.64
CA ARG A 20 -12.82 6.92 14.49
C ARG A 20 -11.45 7.56 14.57
N VAL A 21 -11.10 8.44 13.63
CA VAL A 21 -9.80 9.10 13.55
C VAL A 21 -8.70 8.04 13.43
N GLY A 22 -8.73 7.27 12.35
CA GLY A 22 -7.74 6.25 12.05
C GLY A 22 -6.42 6.82 11.54
N LEU A 23 -5.39 5.98 11.53
CA LEU A 23 -4.05 6.30 11.02
C LEU A 23 -4.08 6.91 9.60
N THR A 24 -4.79 6.26 8.68
CA THR A 24 -4.91 6.74 7.29
C THR A 24 -5.61 8.09 7.24
N GLU A 25 -6.63 8.34 8.07
CA GLU A 25 -7.34 9.62 8.08
C GLU A 25 -6.45 10.77 8.55
N ILE A 26 -5.59 10.55 9.54
CA ILE A 26 -4.60 11.56 9.96
C ILE A 26 -3.53 11.77 8.89
N ARG A 27 -3.10 10.70 8.19
CA ARG A 27 -2.19 10.84 7.04
C ARG A 27 -2.83 11.66 5.92
N ASP A 28 -4.06 11.35 5.54
CA ASP A 28 -4.81 12.08 4.52
C ASP A 28 -5.00 13.56 4.91
N LEU A 29 -5.22 13.84 6.20
CA LEU A 29 -5.32 15.21 6.71
C LEU A 29 -3.98 15.96 6.63
N LEU A 30 -2.87 15.30 6.95
CA LEU A 30 -1.51 15.84 6.84
C LEU A 30 -1.04 15.99 5.39
N ASP A 31 -1.57 15.17 4.47
CA ASP A 31 -1.30 15.30 3.03
C ASP A 31 -1.93 16.57 2.42
N VAL A 32 -2.85 17.23 3.14
CA VAL A 32 -3.36 18.55 2.75
C VAL A 32 -2.30 19.62 3.06
N PRO A 33 -1.72 20.30 2.05
CA PRO A 33 -0.59 21.22 2.26
C PRO A 33 -0.91 22.35 3.25
N ALA A 34 -2.13 22.90 3.18
CA ALA A 34 -2.58 23.92 4.12
C ALA A 34 -2.60 23.46 5.59
N VAL A 35 -2.84 22.17 5.84
CA VAL A 35 -2.84 21.60 7.19
C VAL A 35 -1.41 21.32 7.65
N ALA A 36 -0.59 20.63 6.84
CA ALA A 36 0.82 20.41 7.17
C ALA A 36 1.56 21.73 7.47
N ALA A 37 1.36 22.74 6.62
CA ALA A 37 1.94 24.07 6.82
C ALA A 37 1.50 24.73 8.13
N ARG A 38 0.26 24.48 8.58
CA ARG A 38 -0.27 25.04 9.83
C ARG A 38 0.46 24.52 11.06
N PHE A 39 0.87 23.26 11.03
CA PHE A 39 1.61 22.58 12.09
C PHE A 39 3.13 22.59 11.87
N GLY A 40 3.61 23.24 10.80
CA GLY A 40 5.03 23.38 10.50
C GLY A 40 5.70 22.08 10.05
N ILE A 41 4.94 21.15 9.46
CA ILE A 41 5.44 19.86 8.97
C ILE A 41 5.79 20.00 7.49
N ALA A 42 7.03 19.66 7.13
CA ALA A 42 7.47 19.66 5.75
C ALA A 42 7.05 18.36 5.02
N ALA A 43 6.92 18.44 3.69
CA ALA A 43 6.43 17.31 2.89
C ALA A 43 7.35 16.08 2.92
N ASP A 44 8.66 16.30 3.10
CA ASP A 44 9.69 15.28 3.24
C ASP A 44 9.73 14.64 4.63
N GLU A 45 9.12 15.28 5.64
CA GLU A 45 8.99 14.74 7.00
C GLU A 45 7.77 13.81 7.16
N LEU A 46 6.79 13.88 6.24
CA LEU A 46 5.57 13.06 6.29
C LEU A 46 5.83 11.55 6.29
N PRO A 47 6.74 10.99 5.47
CA PRO A 47 7.06 9.55 5.52
C PRO A 47 7.67 9.12 6.85
N LEU A 48 8.55 9.94 7.43
CA LEU A 48 9.15 9.68 8.75
C LEU A 48 8.07 9.66 9.83
N LEU A 49 7.20 10.67 9.83
CA LEU A 49 6.10 10.76 10.77
C LEU A 49 5.14 9.57 10.63
N ALA A 50 4.83 9.14 9.40
CA ALA A 50 4.02 7.95 9.15
C ALA A 50 4.63 6.69 9.79
N ARG A 51 5.94 6.46 9.60
CA ARG A 51 6.65 5.34 10.25
C ARG A 51 6.59 5.44 11.77
N TRP A 52 6.79 6.62 12.34
CA TRP A 52 6.71 6.80 13.79
C TRP A 52 5.29 6.53 14.32
N MET A 53 4.24 7.06 13.69
CA MET A 53 2.85 6.80 14.08
C MET A 53 2.55 5.30 14.08
N GLU A 54 3.00 4.58 13.06
CA GLU A 54 2.87 3.13 12.96
C GLU A 54 3.69 2.37 14.00
N GLY A 55 4.97 2.72 14.16
CA GLY A 55 5.92 2.08 15.08
C GLY A 55 5.59 2.29 16.57
N ALA A 56 5.09 3.48 16.92
CA ALA A 56 4.57 3.80 18.25
C ALA A 56 3.22 3.12 18.54
N GLY A 57 2.61 2.46 17.55
CA GLY A 57 1.39 1.69 17.71
C GLY A 57 0.12 2.53 17.79
N ALA A 58 0.14 3.79 17.32
CA ALA A 58 -1.08 4.57 17.15
C ALA A 58 -1.92 3.98 16.01
N ARG A 59 -3.21 3.76 16.24
CA ARG A 59 -4.11 3.16 15.23
C ARG A 59 -5.37 3.98 15.01
N TRP A 60 -6.08 4.32 16.09
CA TRP A 60 -7.31 5.10 15.98
C TRP A 60 -7.77 5.68 17.32
N GLY A 61 -8.56 6.75 17.25
CA GLY A 61 -9.20 7.41 18.39
C GLY A 61 -8.25 8.37 19.10
N LEU A 62 -8.70 9.61 19.35
CA LEU A 62 -7.86 10.65 19.96
C LEU A 62 -7.38 10.24 21.36
N ASN A 63 -8.30 9.77 22.19
CA ASN A 63 -8.09 9.33 23.57
C ASN A 63 -9.26 8.43 24.02
N LEU A 64 -9.24 7.90 25.25
CA LEU A 64 -10.34 7.09 25.80
C LEU A 64 -11.68 7.83 25.81
N ALA A 65 -11.72 9.12 26.17
CA ALA A 65 -12.97 9.89 26.22
C ALA A 65 -13.65 9.96 24.84
N HIS A 66 -12.87 10.14 23.78
CA HIS A 66 -13.34 10.10 22.40
C HIS A 66 -13.90 8.71 22.03
N ARG A 67 -13.22 7.62 22.42
CA ARG A 67 -13.73 6.25 22.20
C ARG A 67 -15.03 6.01 22.96
N SER A 68 -15.14 6.50 24.19
CA SER A 68 -16.37 6.40 24.99
C SER A 68 -17.54 7.14 24.36
N ALA A 69 -17.32 8.31 23.76
CA ALA A 69 -18.36 9.05 23.03
C ALA A 69 -18.89 8.29 21.79
N LEU A 70 -18.07 7.40 21.22
CA LEU A 70 -18.46 6.49 20.14
C LEU A 70 -19.07 5.17 20.65
N GLY A 71 -19.20 4.97 21.96
CA GLY A 71 -19.66 3.71 22.57
C GLY A 71 -18.64 2.57 22.48
N LEU A 72 -17.35 2.88 22.47
CA LEU A 72 -16.23 1.93 22.31
C LEU A 72 -15.25 1.97 23.49
N ASP A 73 -15.75 2.20 24.71
CA ASP A 73 -14.96 2.26 25.95
C ASP A 73 -14.21 0.95 26.24
N ALA A 74 -14.78 -0.20 25.84
CA ALA A 74 -14.17 -1.53 25.97
C ALA A 74 -12.82 -1.68 25.25
N CYS A 75 -12.51 -0.81 24.27
CA CYS A 75 -11.23 -0.82 23.58
C CYS A 75 -10.08 -0.17 24.38
N GLY A 76 -10.38 0.51 25.50
CA GLY A 76 -9.37 1.13 26.38
C GLY A 76 -8.56 2.26 25.71
N GLU A 77 -7.44 2.63 26.33
CA GLU A 77 -6.52 3.69 25.84
C GLU A 77 -5.45 3.13 24.88
N GLN A 78 -5.24 1.80 24.82
CA GLN A 78 -4.22 1.22 23.95
C GLN A 78 -4.51 1.53 22.47
N ASN A 79 -3.44 1.82 21.73
CA ASN A 79 -3.48 2.19 20.31
C ASN A 79 -4.28 3.47 19.99
N THR A 80 -4.60 4.32 20.97
CA THR A 80 -5.07 5.69 20.72
C THR A 80 -3.93 6.57 20.21
N TRP A 81 -4.27 7.73 19.67
CA TRP A 81 -3.30 8.77 19.33
C TRP A 81 -2.55 9.28 20.55
N ARG A 82 -3.25 9.53 21.66
CA ARG A 82 -2.63 9.89 22.94
C ARG A 82 -1.63 8.83 23.40
N PHE A 83 -1.98 7.55 23.31
CA PHE A 83 -1.07 6.44 23.64
C PHE A 83 0.20 6.47 22.79
N GLY A 84 0.08 6.53 21.45
CA GLY A 84 1.24 6.54 20.56
C GLY A 84 2.13 7.77 20.78
N LEU A 85 1.52 8.96 20.93
CA LEU A 85 2.24 10.19 21.20
C LEU A 85 3.02 10.15 22.51
N GLN A 86 2.43 9.64 23.59
CA GLN A 86 3.12 9.51 24.88
C GLN A 86 4.36 8.61 24.75
N ARG A 87 4.27 7.52 23.98
CA ARG A 87 5.41 6.62 23.73
C ARG A 87 6.52 7.28 22.92
N MET A 88 6.17 8.07 21.91
CA MET A 88 7.13 8.86 21.12
C MET A 88 7.86 9.87 22.00
N LEU A 89 7.11 10.66 22.78
CA LEU A 89 7.69 11.70 23.64
C LEU A 89 8.54 11.09 24.77
N LEU A 90 8.12 9.95 25.32
CA LEU A 90 8.91 9.20 26.31
C LEU A 90 10.18 8.59 25.69
N GLY A 91 10.10 8.11 24.45
CA GLY A 91 11.26 7.62 23.70
C GLY A 91 12.29 8.72 23.47
N TYR A 92 11.84 9.92 23.10
CA TYR A 92 12.70 11.09 22.98
C TYR A 92 13.41 11.46 24.30
N SER A 93 12.71 11.40 25.44
CA SER A 93 13.30 11.78 26.73
C SER A 93 14.23 10.72 27.33
N ASN A 94 13.87 9.43 27.20
CA ASN A 94 14.52 8.35 27.95
C ASN A 94 15.36 7.41 27.07
N GLY A 95 15.25 7.48 25.74
CA GLY A 95 15.84 6.51 24.82
C GLY A 95 15.37 5.08 25.09
N GLU A 96 16.19 4.11 24.72
CA GLU A 96 16.05 2.73 25.19
C GLU A 96 16.57 2.61 26.62
N ALA A 97 15.70 2.73 27.61
CA ALA A 97 16.09 2.60 29.02
C ALA A 97 16.10 1.12 29.47
N ASP A 98 17.19 0.70 30.13
CA ASP A 98 17.36 -0.65 30.72
C ASP A 98 16.28 -0.99 31.78
N ASP A 99 15.77 0.01 32.50
CA ASP A 99 14.79 -0.15 33.59
C ASP A 99 13.32 -0.12 33.13
N GLY A 100 13.07 -0.10 31.81
CA GLY A 100 11.80 -0.53 31.18
C GLY A 100 10.51 0.13 31.68
N ALA A 101 9.88 0.91 30.79
CA ALA A 101 8.60 1.60 30.98
C ALA A 101 8.53 2.66 32.10
N PHE A 102 7.86 3.77 31.82
CA PHE A 102 7.54 4.80 32.80
C PHE A 102 6.02 4.89 32.95
N ASP A 103 5.51 4.78 34.18
CA ASP A 103 4.07 4.81 34.48
C ASP A 103 3.24 3.82 33.62
N GLY A 104 3.80 2.63 33.35
CA GLY A 104 3.15 1.63 32.51
C GLY A 104 3.15 1.93 31.00
N ILE A 105 3.90 2.95 30.56
CA ILE A 105 4.08 3.32 29.14
C ILE A 105 5.46 2.86 28.67
N GLU A 106 5.48 2.09 27.57
CA GLU A 106 6.73 1.63 26.96
C GLU A 106 7.28 2.67 25.97
N PRO A 107 8.52 3.17 26.11
CA PRO A 107 9.07 4.16 25.17
C PRO A 107 9.16 3.61 23.74
N TYR A 108 9.11 4.51 22.75
CA TYR A 108 9.42 4.23 21.35
C TYR A 108 10.65 5.05 20.95
N ALA A 109 11.83 4.43 21.04
CA ALA A 109 13.14 5.09 21.01
C ALA A 109 13.65 5.48 19.61
N GLU A 110 12.83 5.35 18.57
CA GLU A 110 13.15 5.84 17.21
C GLU A 110 13.04 7.37 17.08
N VAL A 111 12.33 8.01 18.02
CA VAL A 111 12.19 9.47 18.04
C VAL A 111 13.38 10.07 18.75
N GLY A 112 14.32 10.65 18.01
CA GLY A 112 15.54 11.25 18.56
C GLY A 112 16.09 12.40 17.73
N GLY A 113 17.06 13.13 18.30
CA GLY A 113 17.78 14.19 17.61
C GLY A 113 16.93 15.43 17.25
N LEU A 114 17.29 16.08 16.15
CA LEU A 114 16.61 17.30 15.66
C LEU A 114 15.22 17.01 15.08
N GLU A 115 14.97 15.77 14.64
CA GLU A 115 13.71 15.34 14.01
C GLU A 115 12.55 15.25 15.02
N ALA A 116 12.84 15.27 16.32
CA ALA A 116 11.83 15.22 17.39
C ALA A 116 10.82 16.39 17.34
N SER A 117 11.14 17.51 16.68
CA SER A 117 10.18 18.60 16.46
C SER A 117 8.93 18.15 15.71
N VAL A 118 9.06 17.16 14.82
CA VAL A 118 7.93 16.61 14.04
C VAL A 118 6.95 15.86 14.96
N ALA A 119 7.45 15.16 15.99
CA ALA A 119 6.58 14.55 17.00
C ALA A 119 5.85 15.62 17.85
N GLY A 120 6.48 16.77 18.09
CA GLY A 120 5.85 17.94 18.69
C GLY A 120 4.74 18.53 17.81
N ALA A 121 4.97 18.67 16.50
CA ALA A 121 3.96 19.12 15.56
C ALA A 121 2.74 18.17 15.51
N LEU A 122 2.96 16.85 15.61
CA LEU A 122 1.88 15.88 15.77
C LEU A 122 1.13 16.08 17.08
N ALA A 123 1.82 16.38 18.19
CA ALA A 123 1.17 16.69 19.46
C ALA A 123 0.23 17.90 19.31
N ASP A 124 0.70 18.98 18.69
CA ASP A 124 -0.09 20.19 18.47
C ASP A 124 -1.33 19.91 17.59
N LEU A 125 -1.20 19.07 16.56
CA LEU A 125 -2.33 18.63 15.74
C LEU A 125 -3.36 17.85 16.57
N LEU A 126 -2.91 16.88 17.36
CA LEU A 126 -3.80 16.03 18.16
C LEU A 126 -4.50 16.83 19.27
N ASP A 127 -3.82 17.82 19.85
CA ASP A 127 -4.40 18.75 20.82
C ASP A 127 -5.45 19.66 20.16
N ALA A 128 -5.16 20.18 18.96
CA ALA A 128 -6.13 20.95 18.17
C ALA A 128 -7.38 20.12 17.83
N LEU A 129 -7.21 18.85 17.44
CA LEU A 129 -8.31 17.93 17.15
C LEU A 129 -9.13 17.64 18.41
N THR A 130 -8.48 17.40 19.54
CA THR A 130 -9.15 17.15 20.82
C THR A 130 -9.94 18.38 21.29
N ALA A 131 -9.37 19.57 21.14
CA ALA A 131 -10.03 20.83 21.49
C ALA A 131 -11.22 21.14 20.57
N TRP A 132 -11.11 20.85 19.27
CA TRP A 132 -12.22 20.98 18.34
C TRP A 132 -13.34 19.98 18.66
N TRP A 133 -12.99 18.70 18.85
CA TRP A 133 -13.95 17.66 19.23
C TRP A 133 -14.73 18.02 20.50
N ALA A 134 -14.06 18.53 21.54
CA ALA A 134 -14.72 18.97 22.75
C ALA A 134 -15.79 20.05 22.49
N GLN A 135 -15.47 21.04 21.65
CA GLN A 135 -16.40 22.12 21.27
C GLN A 135 -17.58 21.65 20.41
N THR A 136 -17.46 20.49 19.76
CA THR A 136 -18.52 19.94 18.91
C THR A 136 -19.55 19.09 19.63
N THR A 137 -19.36 18.85 20.94
CA THR A 137 -20.24 17.97 21.74
C THR A 137 -21.55 18.66 22.12
N ASP A 138 -21.53 19.98 22.27
CA ASP A 138 -22.68 20.77 22.71
C ASP A 138 -23.30 21.57 21.56
N ASP A 139 -24.64 21.51 21.45
CA ASP A 139 -25.43 22.37 20.59
C ASP A 139 -25.18 23.85 20.90
N ALA A 140 -25.20 24.69 19.86
CA ALA A 140 -24.89 26.11 20.00
C ALA A 140 -25.72 26.96 19.05
N THR A 141 -25.85 28.25 19.37
CA THR A 141 -26.53 29.21 18.52
C THR A 141 -25.74 29.46 17.22
N PRO A 142 -26.37 29.97 16.15
CA PRO A 142 -25.67 30.24 14.88
C PRO A 142 -24.44 31.13 15.04
N ALA A 143 -24.54 32.19 15.85
CA ALA A 143 -23.42 33.09 16.13
C ALA A 143 -22.24 32.38 16.81
N ALA A 144 -22.53 31.57 17.82
CA ALA A 144 -21.50 30.79 18.52
C ALA A 144 -20.86 29.74 17.59
N TRP A 145 -21.64 29.11 16.72
CA TRP A 145 -21.13 28.18 15.73
C TRP A 145 -20.21 28.84 14.72
N ALA A 146 -20.54 30.03 14.24
CA ALA A 146 -19.69 30.74 13.30
C ALA A 146 -18.34 31.14 13.91
N GLU A 147 -18.33 31.55 15.19
CA GLU A 147 -17.08 31.83 15.89
C GLU A 147 -16.23 30.56 16.08
N ARG A 148 -16.85 29.46 16.51
CA ARG A 148 -16.20 28.14 16.60
C ARG A 148 -15.62 27.68 15.25
N ALA A 149 -16.38 27.86 14.17
CA ALA A 149 -15.99 27.50 12.81
C ALA A 149 -14.80 28.34 12.31
N ARG A 150 -14.81 29.65 12.53
CA ARG A 150 -13.68 30.55 12.19
C ARG A 150 -12.44 30.21 12.99
N ALA A 151 -12.59 29.94 14.29
CA ALA A 151 -11.49 29.51 15.15
C ALA A 151 -10.90 28.17 14.68
N MET A 152 -11.74 27.20 14.29
CA MET A 152 -11.31 25.93 13.72
C MET A 152 -10.56 26.12 12.39
N LEU A 153 -11.08 26.90 11.45
CA LEU A 153 -10.36 27.21 10.22
C LEU A 153 -8.98 27.83 10.50
N ALA A 154 -8.89 28.76 11.44
CA ALA A 154 -7.62 29.37 11.85
C ALA A 154 -6.70 28.40 12.60
N ALA A 155 -7.25 27.40 13.29
CA ALA A 155 -6.46 26.39 14.01
C ALA A 155 -5.84 25.36 13.06
N PHE A 156 -6.52 25.01 11.96
CA PHE A 156 -6.09 23.92 11.07
C PHE A 156 -5.55 24.35 9.71
N MET A 157 -5.83 25.57 9.22
CA MET A 157 -5.53 25.95 7.84
C MET A 157 -4.54 27.12 7.76
N ALA A 158 -3.41 26.90 7.09
CA ALA A 158 -2.47 27.92 6.66
C ALA A 158 -2.23 27.81 5.15
N THR A 159 -2.94 28.62 4.36
CA THR A 159 -2.94 28.52 2.89
C THR A 159 -1.55 28.78 2.29
N THR A 160 -1.14 27.93 1.35
CA THR A 160 0.17 27.95 0.70
C THR A 160 0.11 28.49 -0.74
N ASP A 161 -1.04 28.40 -1.40
CA ASP A 161 -1.23 28.87 -2.78
C ASP A 161 -2.47 29.76 -2.98
N GLU A 162 -2.70 30.24 -4.21
CA GLU A 162 -3.89 31.04 -4.54
C GLU A 162 -5.19 30.23 -4.51
N ARG A 163 -5.15 28.95 -4.87
CA ARG A 163 -6.34 28.10 -4.95
C ARG A 163 -6.90 27.81 -3.56
N GLU A 164 -6.03 27.52 -2.60
CA GLU A 164 -6.35 27.34 -1.19
C GLU A 164 -6.87 28.64 -0.57
N ARG A 165 -6.25 29.78 -0.88
CA ARG A 165 -6.75 31.10 -0.44
C ARG A 165 -8.17 31.38 -0.92
N LEU A 166 -8.45 31.13 -2.20
CA LEU A 166 -9.80 31.28 -2.74
C LEU A 166 -10.80 30.30 -2.12
N ALA A 167 -10.38 29.07 -1.82
CA ALA A 167 -11.23 28.07 -1.19
C ALA A 167 -11.57 28.42 0.25
N LEU A 168 -10.58 28.89 1.01
CA LEU A 168 -10.78 29.36 2.39
C LEU A 168 -11.69 30.59 2.42
N ALA A 169 -11.48 31.55 1.50
CA ALA A 169 -12.37 32.71 1.36
C ALA A 169 -13.81 32.29 1.04
N ALA A 170 -14.01 31.36 0.09
CA ALA A 170 -15.34 30.83 -0.22
C ALA A 170 -16.01 30.14 0.98
N ALA A 171 -15.24 29.42 1.81
CA ALA A 171 -15.76 28.83 3.04
C ALA A 171 -16.17 29.93 4.06
N GLN A 172 -15.38 30.99 4.19
CA GLN A 172 -15.73 32.12 5.07
C GLN A 172 -16.97 32.88 4.58
N ASP A 173 -17.08 33.12 3.28
CA ASP A 173 -18.22 33.80 2.66
C ASP A 173 -19.51 32.99 2.84
N ALA A 174 -19.47 31.67 2.61
CA ALA A 174 -20.61 30.78 2.81
C ALA A 174 -21.08 30.76 4.28
N LEU A 175 -20.14 30.80 5.24
CA LEU A 175 -20.48 30.90 6.65
C LEU A 175 -21.16 32.24 6.98
N GLY A 176 -20.71 33.33 6.35
CA GLY A 176 -21.33 34.65 6.44
C GLY A 176 -22.75 34.65 5.90
N GLY A 177 -22.98 34.05 4.73
CA GLY A 177 -24.31 33.93 4.13
C GLY A 177 -25.28 33.13 4.99
N TRP A 178 -24.81 32.07 5.66
CA TRP A 178 -25.63 31.33 6.62
C TRP A 178 -26.03 32.18 7.83
N LEU A 179 -25.11 32.94 8.40
CA LEU A 179 -25.40 33.87 9.51
C LEU A 179 -26.42 34.94 9.11
N GLU A 180 -26.26 35.55 7.93
CA GLU A 180 -27.20 36.55 7.41
C GLU A 180 -28.61 35.95 7.21
N ALA A 181 -28.70 34.69 6.79
CA ALA A 181 -29.97 33.98 6.68
C ALA A 181 -30.62 33.73 8.04
N CYS A 182 -29.86 33.35 9.07
CA CYS A 182 -30.35 33.19 10.43
C CYS A 182 -30.83 34.52 11.02
N ASP A 183 -30.06 35.60 10.85
CA ASP A 183 -30.41 36.95 11.32
C ASP A 183 -31.68 37.47 10.63
N SER A 184 -31.78 37.27 9.31
CA SER A 184 -32.99 37.63 8.54
C SER A 184 -34.25 36.88 9.00
N ALA A 185 -34.08 35.70 9.61
CA ALA A 185 -35.14 34.88 10.14
C ALA A 185 -35.39 35.10 11.65
N ASP A 186 -34.62 35.97 12.31
CA ASP A 186 -34.62 36.15 13.78
C ASP A 186 -34.40 34.82 14.53
N PHE A 187 -33.51 33.97 14.01
CA PHE A 187 -33.25 32.64 14.54
C PHE A 187 -31.96 32.61 15.38
N ASP A 188 -32.11 32.44 16.70
CA ASP A 188 -31.01 32.33 17.68
C ASP A 188 -31.11 31.07 18.56
N GLU A 189 -31.89 30.06 18.15
CA GLU A 189 -31.99 28.83 18.92
C GLU A 189 -30.74 27.93 18.74
N PRO A 190 -30.33 27.16 19.76
CA PRO A 190 -29.25 26.19 19.62
C PRO A 190 -29.55 25.12 18.57
N VAL A 191 -28.58 24.85 17.70
CA VAL A 191 -28.64 23.78 16.70
C VAL A 191 -27.45 22.83 16.84
N PRO A 192 -27.61 21.55 16.47
CA PRO A 192 -26.50 20.60 16.47
C PRO A 192 -25.53 20.89 15.32
N LEU A 193 -24.28 20.43 15.47
CA LEU A 193 -23.23 20.56 14.45
C LEU A 193 -23.68 20.07 13.06
N ALA A 194 -24.51 19.02 13.01
CA ALA A 194 -25.00 18.48 11.75
C ALA A 194 -25.80 19.50 10.91
N VAL A 195 -26.55 20.40 11.56
CA VAL A 195 -27.31 21.47 10.89
C VAL A 195 -26.37 22.53 10.32
N LEU A 196 -25.40 22.99 11.13
CA LEU A 196 -24.34 23.89 10.66
C LEU A 196 -23.61 23.28 9.46
N ARG A 197 -23.17 22.03 9.59
CA ARG A 197 -22.38 21.33 8.58
C ARG A 197 -23.12 21.29 7.24
N GLU A 198 -24.39 20.88 7.24
CA GLU A 198 -25.17 20.78 6.00
C GLU A 198 -25.33 22.16 5.35
N ALA A 199 -25.82 23.14 6.11
CA ALA A 199 -26.07 24.48 5.60
C ALA A 199 -24.79 25.17 5.10
N TRP A 200 -23.69 25.04 5.85
CA TRP A 200 -22.42 25.66 5.51
C TRP A 200 -21.81 25.01 4.26
N LEU A 201 -21.76 23.67 4.20
CA LEU A 201 -21.20 22.97 3.05
C LEU A 201 -22.06 23.16 1.79
N GLU A 202 -23.38 23.26 1.92
CA GLU A 202 -24.29 23.59 0.81
C GLU A 202 -23.99 24.98 0.25
N GLY A 203 -23.84 25.99 1.12
CA GLY A 203 -23.49 27.35 0.72
C GLY A 203 -22.15 27.45 -0.03
N ILE A 204 -21.18 26.59 0.27
CA ILE A 204 -19.89 26.51 -0.48
C ILE A 204 -20.09 25.96 -1.89
N ASP A 205 -21.03 25.03 -2.06
CA ASP A 205 -21.29 24.38 -3.35
C ASP A 205 -22.22 25.20 -4.25
N GLU A 206 -22.92 26.20 -3.70
CA GLU A 206 -23.73 27.11 -4.49
C GLU A 206 -22.86 27.82 -5.56
N PRO A 207 -23.20 27.65 -6.86
CA PRO A 207 -22.40 28.25 -7.92
C PRO A 207 -22.56 29.77 -7.89
N GLY A 208 -21.54 30.46 -7.39
CA GLY A 208 -21.47 31.91 -7.46
C GLY A 208 -21.58 32.43 -8.90
N LEU A 209 -22.41 33.47 -9.10
CA LEU A 209 -22.62 34.18 -10.37
C LEU A 209 -21.33 34.74 -11.01
N SER A 210 -20.23 34.81 -10.23
CA SER A 210 -18.96 35.46 -10.54
C SER A 210 -17.86 34.54 -11.09
N ARG A 211 -18.13 33.26 -11.36
CA ARG A 211 -17.13 32.41 -12.05
C ARG A 211 -16.85 33.00 -13.45
N ARG A 212 -15.57 33.21 -13.75
CA ARG A 212 -15.03 33.88 -14.95
C ARG A 212 -15.63 33.33 -16.25
N PHE A 213 -16.77 33.86 -16.65
CA PHE A 213 -17.35 33.68 -17.97
C PHE A 213 -16.63 34.64 -18.92
N ARG A 214 -15.92 34.10 -19.93
CA ARG A 214 -15.13 34.85 -20.94
C ARG A 214 -13.77 35.41 -20.47
N ALA A 215 -12.90 34.56 -19.92
CA ALA A 215 -11.51 34.93 -19.61
C ALA A 215 -10.51 34.74 -20.80
N GLY A 216 -11.02 34.48 -22.01
CA GLY A 216 -10.21 34.21 -23.22
C GLY A 216 -10.03 32.71 -23.50
N GLY A 217 -10.02 32.32 -24.78
CA GLY A 217 -9.87 30.93 -25.22
C GLY A 217 -11.17 30.10 -25.20
N VAL A 218 -11.06 28.83 -24.82
CA VAL A 218 -12.18 27.86 -24.74
C VAL A 218 -12.85 27.95 -23.36
N THR A 219 -14.18 28.01 -23.33
CA THR A 219 -14.95 28.09 -22.08
C THR A 219 -15.65 26.76 -21.80
N PHE A 220 -15.36 26.16 -20.64
CA PHE A 220 -16.11 25.01 -20.11
C PHE A 220 -17.12 25.47 -19.07
N CYS A 221 -18.39 25.14 -19.28
CA CYS A 221 -19.47 25.48 -18.36
C CYS A 221 -20.63 24.50 -18.48
N THR A 222 -21.47 24.44 -17.45
CA THR A 222 -22.77 23.77 -17.52
C THR A 222 -23.77 24.63 -18.30
N LEU A 223 -24.82 24.01 -18.86
CA LEU A 223 -25.92 24.76 -19.46
C LEU A 223 -26.73 25.45 -18.36
N LEU A 224 -26.66 26.79 -18.33
CA LEU A 224 -27.41 27.64 -17.44
C LEU A 224 -28.58 28.29 -18.20
N PRO A 225 -29.82 28.20 -17.70
CA PRO A 225 -30.99 28.80 -18.34
C PRO A 225 -30.82 30.30 -18.63
N MET A 226 -31.49 30.79 -19.68
CA MET A 226 -31.59 32.22 -20.02
C MET A 226 -30.27 32.89 -20.43
N ARG A 227 -29.25 32.10 -20.77
CA ARG A 227 -27.93 32.58 -21.18
C ARG A 227 -27.56 32.14 -22.61
N ALA A 228 -28.49 32.32 -23.55
CA ALA A 228 -28.32 32.03 -24.98
C ALA A 228 -27.37 33.04 -25.66
N VAL A 229 -26.07 32.95 -25.36
CA VAL A 229 -25.03 33.75 -25.99
C VAL A 229 -24.60 33.05 -27.28
N PRO A 230 -24.60 33.72 -28.45
CA PRO A 230 -24.18 33.10 -29.69
C PRO A 230 -22.66 32.84 -29.70
N PHE A 231 -22.28 31.64 -30.14
CA PHE A 231 -20.87 31.23 -30.31
C PHE A 231 -20.67 30.61 -31.69
N GLU A 232 -19.48 30.78 -32.26
CA GLU A 232 -19.09 30.11 -33.51
C GLU A 232 -19.18 28.58 -33.37
N VAL A 233 -18.74 28.05 -32.24
CA VAL A 233 -18.73 26.62 -31.94
C VAL A 233 -19.38 26.39 -30.58
N VAL A 234 -20.37 25.50 -30.53
CA VAL A 234 -21.02 25.05 -29.29
C VAL A 234 -20.81 23.54 -29.18
N CYS A 235 -20.24 23.10 -28.06
CA CYS A 235 -19.98 21.68 -27.79
C CYS A 235 -20.81 21.21 -26.60
N LEU A 236 -21.65 20.20 -26.81
CA LEU A 236 -22.43 19.51 -25.78
C LEU A 236 -21.79 18.15 -25.53
N LEU A 237 -21.27 17.94 -24.32
CA LEU A 237 -20.54 16.74 -23.94
C LEU A 237 -21.34 15.93 -22.94
N GLY A 238 -21.23 14.59 -22.99
CA GLY A 238 -21.87 13.70 -22.02
C GLY A 238 -23.39 13.69 -22.14
N MET A 239 -23.91 13.81 -23.37
CA MET A 239 -25.34 13.84 -23.66
C MET A 239 -25.94 12.43 -23.65
N ASN A 240 -25.79 11.72 -22.54
CA ASN A 240 -26.22 10.34 -22.35
C ASN A 240 -27.70 10.26 -21.94
N ASP A 241 -28.33 9.11 -22.18
CA ASP A 241 -29.62 8.81 -21.56
C ASP A 241 -29.48 8.73 -20.03
N GLY A 242 -30.48 9.20 -19.30
CA GLY A 242 -30.45 9.32 -17.83
C GLY A 242 -29.67 10.53 -17.28
N ASP A 243 -28.59 10.96 -17.94
CA ASP A 243 -27.81 12.14 -17.55
C ASP A 243 -28.43 13.45 -18.04
N TYR A 244 -28.94 13.45 -19.28
CA TYR A 244 -29.59 14.62 -19.88
C TYR A 244 -30.88 14.23 -20.63
N PRO A 245 -32.00 14.98 -20.49
CA PRO A 245 -32.20 16.13 -19.60
C PRO A 245 -32.10 15.72 -18.13
N ARG A 246 -31.60 16.61 -17.28
CA ARG A 246 -31.34 16.32 -15.87
C ARG A 246 -32.64 15.97 -15.17
N SER A 247 -32.66 14.82 -14.51
CA SER A 247 -33.74 14.48 -13.61
C SER A 247 -33.63 15.31 -12.34
N SER A 248 -34.77 15.67 -11.75
CA SER A 248 -34.79 16.19 -10.39
C SER A 248 -35.99 15.61 -9.68
N PRO A 249 -35.77 14.85 -8.60
CA PRO A 249 -36.87 14.35 -7.81
C PRO A 249 -37.65 15.56 -7.32
N ARG A 250 -38.92 15.62 -7.70
CA ARG A 250 -39.83 16.58 -7.09
C ARG A 250 -40.19 16.05 -5.71
N SER A 251 -40.47 16.95 -4.80
CA SER A 251 -41.04 16.54 -3.54
C SER A 251 -42.43 15.95 -3.76
N ASP A 252 -42.75 14.83 -3.12
CA ASP A 252 -44.07 14.19 -3.18
C ASP A 252 -45.19 15.08 -2.63
N PHE A 253 -44.83 16.11 -1.84
CA PHE A 253 -45.75 17.10 -1.31
C PHE A 253 -45.86 18.39 -2.16
N ASP A 254 -45.22 18.45 -3.34
CA ASP A 254 -45.37 19.57 -4.27
C ASP A 254 -46.76 19.52 -4.96
N LEU A 255 -47.69 20.32 -4.45
CA LEU A 255 -49.06 20.43 -4.96
C LEU A 255 -49.12 20.93 -6.42
N MET A 256 -48.11 21.69 -6.88
CA MET A 256 -48.05 22.17 -8.27
C MET A 256 -47.74 21.03 -9.25
N GLY A 257 -47.15 19.94 -8.75
CA GLY A 257 -46.83 18.74 -9.52
C GLY A 257 -48.02 17.80 -9.75
N LEU A 258 -49.14 17.99 -9.05
CA LEU A 258 -50.30 17.12 -9.16
C LEU A 258 -50.94 17.18 -10.57
N PRO A 259 -51.46 16.05 -11.10
CA PRO A 259 -52.13 16.03 -12.39
C PRO A 259 -53.24 17.08 -12.48
N GLY A 260 -53.18 17.93 -13.51
CA GLY A 260 -54.17 19.00 -13.75
C GLY A 260 -53.95 20.30 -12.97
N GLN A 261 -52.99 20.37 -12.04
CA GLN A 261 -52.67 21.60 -11.29
C GLN A 261 -51.62 22.48 -11.97
N ARG A 262 -50.92 21.97 -12.99
CA ARG A 262 -49.91 22.71 -13.74
C ARG A 262 -50.52 23.92 -14.45
N ARG A 263 -49.93 25.10 -14.24
CA ARG A 263 -50.32 26.37 -14.86
C ARG A 263 -49.24 26.89 -15.82
N PRO A 264 -49.62 27.72 -16.81
CA PRO A 264 -48.65 28.49 -17.58
C PRO A 264 -47.79 29.35 -16.66
N GLY A 265 -46.46 29.22 -16.78
CA GLY A 265 -45.48 29.89 -15.90
C GLY A 265 -44.80 28.95 -14.90
N ASP A 266 -45.36 27.77 -14.64
CA ASP A 266 -44.74 26.79 -13.74
C ASP A 266 -43.43 26.26 -14.34
N ARG A 267 -42.33 26.49 -13.62
CA ARG A 267 -41.01 25.99 -14.01
C ARG A 267 -40.96 24.48 -13.94
N SER A 268 -40.32 23.88 -14.92
CA SER A 268 -40.08 22.45 -14.98
C SER A 268 -38.65 22.25 -15.43
N ARG A 269 -37.79 21.67 -14.59
CA ARG A 269 -36.38 21.47 -14.95
C ARG A 269 -36.21 20.65 -16.23
N ARG A 270 -37.10 19.68 -16.46
CA ARG A 270 -37.17 18.92 -17.71
C ARG A 270 -37.43 19.83 -18.92
N ASP A 271 -38.36 20.77 -18.79
CA ASP A 271 -38.69 21.70 -19.88
C ASP A 271 -37.59 22.76 -20.06
N ASP A 272 -37.02 23.25 -18.95
CA ASP A 272 -35.86 24.15 -18.95
C ASP A 272 -34.67 23.50 -19.66
N ASP A 273 -34.38 22.21 -19.41
CA ASP A 273 -33.29 21.49 -20.08
C ASP A 273 -33.61 21.24 -21.56
N ARG A 274 -34.85 20.91 -21.92
CA ARG A 274 -35.27 20.84 -23.33
C ARG A 274 -35.08 22.17 -24.05
N GLN A 275 -35.44 23.26 -23.39
CA GLN A 275 -35.25 24.61 -23.90
C GLN A 275 -33.75 24.95 -24.02
N LEU A 276 -32.93 24.53 -23.06
CA LEU A 276 -31.48 24.72 -23.11
C LEU A 276 -30.81 24.02 -24.29
N MET A 277 -31.23 22.79 -24.61
CA MET A 277 -30.77 22.09 -25.83
C MET A 277 -31.12 22.89 -27.09
N LEU A 278 -32.35 23.41 -27.15
CA LEU A 278 -32.80 24.25 -28.26
C LEU A 278 -32.00 25.55 -28.34
N GLU A 279 -31.77 26.22 -27.21
CA GLU A 279 -30.95 27.43 -27.14
C GLU A 279 -29.50 27.16 -27.57
N ALA A 280 -28.92 26.02 -27.18
CA ALA A 280 -27.59 25.62 -27.63
C ALA A 280 -27.54 25.42 -29.15
N LEU A 281 -28.52 24.74 -29.72
CA LEU A 281 -28.67 24.56 -31.17
C LEU A 281 -28.82 25.90 -31.90
N LEU A 282 -29.66 26.81 -31.38
CA LEU A 282 -29.90 28.14 -31.98
C LEU A 282 -28.73 29.12 -31.77
N SER A 283 -27.89 28.89 -30.77
CA SER A 283 -26.73 29.74 -30.45
C SER A 283 -25.48 29.36 -31.24
N ALA A 284 -25.39 28.12 -31.73
CA ALA A 284 -24.30 27.67 -32.59
C ALA A 284 -24.36 28.38 -33.95
N ARG A 285 -23.31 29.14 -34.30
CA ARG A 285 -23.26 29.91 -35.55
C ARG A 285 -22.58 29.17 -36.69
N ARG A 286 -21.62 28.30 -36.39
CA ARG A 286 -20.86 27.54 -37.39
C ARG A 286 -20.88 26.04 -37.12
N VAL A 287 -20.64 25.61 -35.88
CA VAL A 287 -20.56 24.19 -35.51
C VAL A 287 -21.34 23.90 -34.24
N LEU A 288 -22.22 22.91 -34.30
CA LEU A 288 -22.75 22.22 -33.13
C LEU A 288 -22.05 20.86 -33.02
N TYR A 289 -21.34 20.63 -31.93
CA TYR A 289 -20.71 19.36 -31.60
C TYR A 289 -21.49 18.71 -30.46
N VAL A 290 -21.84 17.43 -30.59
CA VAL A 290 -22.59 16.67 -29.58
C VAL A 290 -21.90 15.34 -29.36
N SER A 291 -21.55 15.01 -28.11
CA SER A 291 -20.98 13.71 -27.76
C SER A 291 -21.72 13.04 -26.60
N TRP A 292 -21.68 11.71 -26.59
CA TRP A 292 -22.19 10.83 -25.54
C TRP A 292 -21.33 9.58 -25.48
N THR A 293 -21.44 8.83 -24.39
CA THR A 293 -20.83 7.52 -24.21
C THR A 293 -21.72 6.48 -24.89
N GLY A 294 -21.28 5.95 -26.03
CA GLY A 294 -22.06 4.98 -26.81
C GLY A 294 -21.95 3.53 -26.32
N ARG A 295 -20.94 3.20 -25.49
CA ARG A 295 -20.75 1.87 -24.92
C ARG A 295 -20.16 1.91 -23.51
N SER A 296 -20.52 0.92 -22.70
CA SER A 296 -19.94 0.71 -21.37
C SER A 296 -18.46 0.31 -21.44
N VAL A 297 -17.62 0.97 -20.64
CA VAL A 297 -16.17 0.67 -20.55
C VAL A 297 -15.89 -0.72 -19.96
N ARG A 298 -16.84 -1.30 -19.22
CA ARG A 298 -16.65 -2.58 -18.51
C ARG A 298 -17.04 -3.80 -19.34
N ASP A 299 -18.21 -3.76 -19.95
CA ASP A 299 -18.82 -4.91 -20.63
C ASP A 299 -19.15 -4.65 -22.10
N ASN A 300 -18.81 -3.46 -22.62
CA ASN A 300 -19.02 -3.05 -24.01
C ASN A 300 -20.49 -3.07 -24.45
N SER A 301 -21.45 -3.09 -23.52
CA SER A 301 -22.89 -2.96 -23.82
C SER A 301 -23.20 -1.60 -24.45
N GLU A 302 -24.13 -1.58 -25.41
CA GLU A 302 -24.55 -0.35 -26.10
C GLU A 302 -25.34 0.57 -25.15
N GLN A 303 -25.02 1.86 -25.18
CA GLN A 303 -25.65 2.88 -24.38
C GLN A 303 -26.31 3.93 -25.27
N PRO A 304 -27.62 4.18 -25.11
CA PRO A 304 -28.33 5.13 -25.94
C PRO A 304 -27.89 6.57 -25.61
N PRO A 305 -27.91 7.47 -26.61
CA PRO A 305 -27.76 8.89 -26.34
C PRO A 305 -29.00 9.42 -25.61
N SER A 306 -28.88 10.64 -25.07
CA SER A 306 -30.00 11.40 -24.54
C SER A 306 -31.17 11.42 -25.53
N VAL A 307 -32.39 11.31 -25.00
CA VAL A 307 -33.64 11.42 -25.79
C VAL A 307 -33.66 12.67 -26.67
N LEU A 308 -33.05 13.79 -26.26
CA LEU A 308 -33.02 15.02 -27.07
C LEU A 308 -32.06 14.93 -28.25
N VAL A 309 -30.98 14.18 -28.10
CA VAL A 309 -30.06 13.87 -29.20
C VAL A 309 -30.74 12.91 -30.17
N SER A 310 -31.46 11.89 -29.68
CA SER A 310 -32.30 11.02 -30.53
C SER A 310 -33.35 11.81 -31.32
N GLN A 311 -34.05 12.75 -30.67
CA GLN A 311 -35.02 13.63 -31.36
C GLN A 311 -34.37 14.50 -32.44
N LEU A 312 -33.17 15.03 -32.18
CA LEU A 312 -32.40 15.79 -33.17
C LEU A 312 -32.00 14.89 -34.36
N ARG A 313 -31.55 13.66 -34.10
CA ARG A 313 -31.23 12.67 -35.14
C ARG A 313 -32.47 12.36 -35.99
N ASP A 314 -33.61 12.08 -35.36
CA ASP A 314 -34.87 11.80 -36.06
C ASP A 314 -35.30 12.98 -36.94
N TYR A 315 -35.17 14.21 -36.44
CA TYR A 315 -35.46 15.43 -37.21
C TYR A 315 -34.55 15.58 -38.43
N LEU A 316 -33.26 15.28 -38.28
CA LEU A 316 -32.31 15.31 -39.39
C LEU A 316 -32.63 14.24 -40.45
N VAL A 317 -33.03 13.04 -40.05
CA VAL A 317 -33.50 11.98 -40.95
C VAL A 317 -34.76 12.42 -41.70
N ALA A 318 -35.72 13.04 -41.02
CA ALA A 318 -36.95 13.50 -41.64
C ALA A 318 -36.71 14.63 -42.66
N GLY A 319 -35.79 15.55 -42.38
CA GLY A 319 -35.51 16.70 -43.25
C GLY A 319 -34.52 16.44 -44.39
N TRP A 320 -33.56 15.54 -44.17
CA TRP A 320 -32.40 15.35 -45.07
C TRP A 320 -32.06 13.87 -45.34
N GLY A 321 -32.86 12.92 -44.86
CA GLY A 321 -32.70 11.51 -45.21
C GLY A 321 -32.98 11.26 -46.69
N LYS A 322 -32.19 10.38 -47.32
CA LYS A 322 -32.44 9.98 -48.71
C LYS A 322 -33.74 9.17 -48.78
N ILE A 323 -34.61 9.52 -49.71
CA ILE A 323 -35.84 8.76 -49.99
C ILE A 323 -35.56 7.88 -51.21
N ASP A 324 -35.84 6.58 -51.10
CA ASP A 324 -35.76 5.67 -52.24
C ASP A 324 -36.92 5.94 -53.20
N LEU A 325 -36.66 6.77 -54.21
CA LEU A 325 -37.65 7.15 -55.22
C LEU A 325 -38.15 5.97 -56.07
N SER A 326 -37.48 4.81 -56.01
CA SER A 326 -37.92 3.59 -56.69
C SER A 326 -39.06 2.87 -55.95
N LYS A 327 -39.33 3.24 -54.68
CA LYS A 327 -40.41 2.70 -53.85
C LYS A 327 -41.31 3.83 -53.33
N PRO A 328 -42.44 4.10 -54.02
CA PRO A 328 -43.41 5.09 -53.55
C PRO A 328 -43.90 4.75 -52.13
N GLY A 329 -43.63 5.63 -51.16
CA GLY A 329 -43.98 5.44 -49.74
C GLY A 329 -42.86 4.94 -48.83
N SER A 330 -41.60 4.85 -49.30
CA SER A 330 -40.46 4.50 -48.46
C SER A 330 -40.15 5.57 -47.41
N SER A 331 -39.91 5.17 -46.17
CA SER A 331 -39.36 6.06 -45.12
C SER A 331 -37.95 6.55 -45.50
N PRO A 332 -37.55 7.77 -45.10
CA PRO A 332 -36.19 8.27 -45.31
C PRO A 332 -35.14 7.34 -44.69
N LEU A 333 -34.05 7.07 -45.42
CA LEU A 333 -32.94 6.25 -44.96
C LEU A 333 -32.08 7.01 -43.93
N PRO A 334 -31.55 6.33 -42.89
CA PRO A 334 -30.74 6.95 -41.83
C PRO A 334 -29.32 7.35 -42.25
N ASP A 335 -28.97 7.23 -43.53
CA ASP A 335 -27.66 7.55 -44.13
C ASP A 335 -27.10 8.94 -43.74
N VAL A 336 -27.99 9.92 -43.52
CA VAL A 336 -27.60 11.27 -43.07
C VAL A 336 -27.00 11.29 -41.66
N ILE A 337 -27.36 10.33 -40.81
CA ILE A 337 -26.91 10.19 -39.43
C ILE A 337 -25.60 9.41 -39.35
N ASP A 338 -25.48 8.35 -40.14
CA ASP A 338 -24.26 7.53 -40.16
C ASP A 338 -23.07 8.36 -40.65
N THR A 339 -23.28 9.18 -41.68
CA THR A 339 -22.27 10.15 -42.17
C THR A 339 -21.93 11.28 -41.19
N ARG A 340 -22.73 11.49 -40.14
CA ARG A 340 -22.55 12.55 -39.12
C ARG A 340 -22.25 12.01 -37.72
N THR A 341 -22.20 10.70 -37.56
CA THR A 341 -21.89 10.04 -36.29
C THR A 341 -20.50 9.43 -36.38
N THR A 342 -19.62 9.82 -35.47
CA THR A 342 -18.27 9.28 -35.42
C THR A 342 -18.11 8.43 -34.17
N GLU A 343 -17.86 7.13 -34.34
CA GLU A 343 -17.57 6.22 -33.23
C GLU A 343 -16.08 6.23 -32.89
N HIS A 344 -15.76 6.83 -31.75
CA HIS A 344 -14.40 6.93 -31.21
C HIS A 344 -13.98 5.64 -30.48
N PRO A 345 -12.75 5.13 -30.72
CA PRO A 345 -12.17 4.05 -29.92
C PRO A 345 -12.04 4.40 -28.42
N LEU A 346 -12.08 3.38 -27.55
CA LEU A 346 -11.93 3.51 -26.10
C LEU A 346 -10.56 4.10 -25.68
N GLN A 347 -9.49 3.65 -26.34
CA GLN A 347 -8.12 4.03 -25.98
C GLN A 347 -7.60 5.18 -26.86
N PRO A 348 -6.88 6.15 -26.29
CA PRO A 348 -6.30 7.26 -27.04
C PRO A 348 -5.20 6.82 -28.02
N PHE A 349 -4.53 5.69 -27.74
CA PHE A 349 -3.56 5.03 -28.60
C PHE A 349 -4.21 3.98 -29.52
N SER A 350 -5.48 4.15 -29.90
CA SER A 350 -6.05 3.27 -30.93
C SER A 350 -5.41 3.57 -32.28
N ARG A 351 -4.97 2.51 -32.96
CA ARG A 351 -4.35 2.58 -34.29
C ARG A 351 -5.20 3.33 -35.32
N ARG A 352 -6.53 3.29 -35.17
CA ARG A 352 -7.52 4.02 -35.98
C ARG A 352 -7.32 5.55 -36.01
N TYR A 353 -6.64 6.14 -35.03
CA TYR A 353 -6.34 7.58 -35.01
C TYR A 353 -5.08 7.97 -35.79
N PHE A 354 -4.24 7.00 -36.16
CA PHE A 354 -2.93 7.21 -36.77
C PHE A 354 -2.85 6.71 -38.21
N GLU A 355 -3.74 5.81 -38.60
CA GLU A 355 -3.86 5.31 -39.97
C GLU A 355 -4.79 6.23 -40.76
N MET A 356 -4.23 6.94 -41.76
CA MET A 356 -5.05 7.48 -42.83
C MET A 356 -5.57 6.29 -43.63
N ASN A 357 -6.83 5.93 -43.42
CA ASN A 357 -7.51 5.04 -44.35
C ASN A 357 -7.52 5.72 -45.74
N ASP A 358 -7.14 5.00 -46.80
CA ASP A 358 -7.50 5.39 -48.17
C ASP A 358 -9.03 5.31 -48.25
N VAL A 359 -9.71 6.41 -47.93
CA VAL A 359 -11.16 6.49 -48.00
C VAL A 359 -11.51 6.99 -49.40
N ASP A 360 -12.15 6.13 -50.19
CA ASP A 360 -12.95 6.57 -51.34
C ASP A 360 -13.90 7.68 -50.86
N ALA A 361 -14.09 8.71 -51.68
CA ALA A 361 -14.58 10.05 -51.29
C ALA A 361 -15.97 10.14 -50.61
N ASP A 362 -16.65 9.03 -50.31
CA ASP A 362 -18.05 9.00 -49.88
C ASP A 362 -18.33 8.47 -48.45
N ASP A 363 -17.40 7.87 -47.70
CA ASP A 363 -17.75 7.25 -46.40
C ASP A 363 -16.85 7.62 -45.20
N VAL A 364 -17.39 8.49 -44.33
CA VAL A 364 -16.92 8.84 -42.96
C VAL A 364 -15.61 9.63 -42.88
N ALA A 365 -15.64 10.76 -42.18
CA ALA A 365 -14.46 11.58 -41.92
C ALA A 365 -13.36 10.74 -41.23
N PRO A 366 -12.09 10.80 -41.69
CA PRO A 366 -11.02 10.02 -41.11
C PRO A 366 -10.82 10.41 -39.64
N LEU A 367 -10.70 9.41 -38.77
CA LEU A 367 -10.31 9.62 -37.37
C LEU A 367 -8.86 10.12 -37.34
N PHE A 368 -8.61 11.17 -36.59
CA PHE A 368 -7.27 11.73 -36.43
C PHE A 368 -7.03 12.18 -34.99
N THR A 369 -5.77 12.29 -34.60
CA THR A 369 -5.35 12.86 -33.32
C THR A 369 -4.20 13.84 -33.50
N HIS A 370 -4.15 14.85 -32.63
CA HIS A 370 -3.00 15.76 -32.52
C HIS A 370 -1.99 15.33 -31.46
N ALA A 371 -2.32 14.30 -30.66
CA ALA A 371 -1.45 13.75 -29.62
C ALA A 371 -0.40 12.82 -30.24
N ARG A 372 0.76 13.39 -30.56
CA ARG A 372 1.86 12.68 -31.24
C ARG A 372 2.52 11.63 -30.35
N GLU A 373 2.49 11.84 -29.04
CA GLU A 373 3.05 10.97 -28.01
C GLU A 373 2.55 9.52 -28.10
N TRP A 374 1.30 9.32 -28.52
CA TRP A 374 0.69 8.00 -28.65
C TRP A 374 1.10 7.26 -29.92
N ARG A 375 1.73 7.92 -30.90
CA ARG A 375 2.19 7.28 -32.13
C ARG A 375 3.26 6.22 -31.85
N GLY A 376 4.10 6.45 -30.83
CA GLY A 376 5.16 5.51 -30.44
C GLY A 376 4.63 4.12 -30.08
N ALA A 377 3.39 4.00 -29.58
CA ALA A 377 2.76 2.71 -29.29
C ALA A 377 2.47 1.84 -30.53
N HIS A 378 2.59 2.40 -31.73
CA HIS A 378 2.40 1.70 -33.02
C HIS A 378 3.65 1.70 -33.88
N GLU A 379 4.68 2.45 -33.48
CA GLU A 379 5.99 2.31 -34.07
C GLU A 379 6.46 0.91 -33.66
N ALA A 380 6.58 0.01 -34.64
CA ALA A 380 7.05 -1.35 -34.41
C ALA A 380 8.54 -1.29 -34.08
N THR A 381 8.88 -0.81 -32.90
CA THR A 381 10.03 -1.36 -32.21
C THR A 381 9.61 -2.77 -31.85
N ALA A 382 10.24 -3.75 -32.50
CA ALA A 382 10.43 -5.05 -31.87
C ALA A 382 11.27 -4.79 -30.61
N GLU A 383 10.65 -4.20 -29.59
CA GLU A 383 11.17 -4.38 -28.25
C GLU A 383 11.04 -5.88 -28.03
N PRO A 384 12.15 -6.59 -27.78
CA PRO A 384 12.06 -7.98 -27.37
C PRO A 384 11.04 -8.04 -26.24
N ASP A 385 10.20 -9.09 -26.20
CA ASP A 385 9.37 -9.32 -25.03
C ASP A 385 10.29 -9.18 -23.80
N ALA A 386 9.84 -8.58 -22.70
CA ALA A 386 10.67 -8.50 -21.50
C ALA A 386 11.10 -9.91 -21.04
N ARG A 387 10.36 -10.94 -21.47
CA ARG A 387 10.68 -12.38 -21.38
C ARG A 387 11.84 -12.84 -22.28
N ASP A 388 12.02 -12.19 -23.43
CA ASP A 388 13.12 -12.39 -24.38
C ASP A 388 14.31 -11.47 -24.10
N ALA A 389 14.25 -10.61 -23.07
CA ALA A 389 15.35 -9.75 -22.66
C ALA A 389 16.46 -10.62 -22.06
N VAL A 390 17.36 -11.08 -22.93
CA VAL A 390 18.62 -11.70 -22.54
C VAL A 390 19.37 -10.66 -21.72
N TRP A 391 19.76 -11.02 -20.49
CA TRP A 391 20.69 -10.23 -19.69
C TRP A 391 21.88 -9.91 -20.58
N PRO A 392 22.26 -8.63 -20.76
CA PRO A 392 23.23 -8.26 -21.77
C PRO A 392 24.47 -9.14 -21.66
N ASP A 393 24.90 -9.73 -22.78
CA ASP A 393 26.15 -10.50 -22.85
C ASP A 393 27.30 -9.56 -22.47
N GLY A 394 27.70 -9.66 -21.20
CA GLY A 394 28.52 -8.68 -20.53
C GLY A 394 28.15 -8.66 -19.06
N ALA A 395 28.89 -9.46 -18.29
CA ALA A 395 28.77 -9.47 -16.83
C ALA A 395 28.71 -8.02 -16.29
N PRO A 396 27.89 -7.72 -15.27
CA PRO A 396 28.17 -6.59 -14.40
C PRO A 396 29.65 -6.67 -14.00
N ALA A 397 30.25 -5.50 -13.72
CA ALA A 397 31.68 -5.34 -13.46
C ALA A 397 32.27 -6.57 -12.75
N ALA A 398 33.34 -7.14 -13.31
CA ALA A 398 33.97 -8.37 -12.82
C ALA A 398 33.96 -8.38 -11.29
N VAL A 399 33.38 -9.45 -10.71
CA VAL A 399 33.20 -9.61 -9.27
C VAL A 399 34.47 -9.15 -8.56
N ASP A 400 34.34 -8.18 -7.66
CA ASP A 400 35.48 -7.66 -6.92
C ASP A 400 36.01 -8.74 -5.97
N THR A 401 36.94 -9.54 -6.47
CA THR A 401 37.64 -10.60 -5.74
C THR A 401 38.53 -10.06 -4.62
N SER A 402 38.73 -8.74 -4.53
CA SER A 402 39.51 -8.14 -3.43
C SER A 402 38.73 -8.06 -2.12
N VAL A 403 37.39 -8.12 -2.16
CA VAL A 403 36.54 -8.11 -0.98
C VAL A 403 36.30 -9.55 -0.52
N PRO A 404 36.71 -9.93 0.71
CA PRO A 404 36.46 -11.27 1.21
C PRO A 404 34.98 -11.57 1.40
N ILE A 405 34.59 -12.81 1.11
CA ILE A 405 33.23 -13.30 1.31
C ILE A 405 33.09 -13.73 2.78
N THR A 406 32.02 -13.28 3.44
CA THR A 406 31.68 -13.66 4.83
C THR A 406 30.67 -14.81 4.87
N LEU A 407 30.53 -15.48 6.01
CA LEU A 407 29.49 -16.51 6.23
C LEU A 407 28.09 -15.93 6.04
N SER A 408 27.88 -14.70 6.50
CA SER A 408 26.61 -13.96 6.32
C SER A 408 26.32 -13.71 4.85
N ALA A 409 27.34 -13.38 4.04
CA ALA A 409 27.18 -13.20 2.61
C ALA A 409 26.74 -14.48 1.89
N LEU A 410 27.40 -15.62 2.15
CA LEU A 410 27.01 -16.91 1.58
C LEU A 410 25.61 -17.34 2.05
N THR A 411 25.29 -17.09 3.32
CA THR A 411 23.96 -17.41 3.86
C THR A 411 22.86 -16.58 3.18
N SER A 412 23.07 -15.28 2.99
CA SER A 412 22.14 -14.41 2.27
C SER A 412 21.98 -14.82 0.81
N PHE A 413 23.09 -15.16 0.14
CA PHE A 413 23.08 -15.65 -1.23
C PHE A 413 22.23 -16.91 -1.36
N LEU A 414 22.44 -17.95 -0.53
CA LEU A 414 21.65 -19.18 -0.60
C LEU A 414 20.18 -18.99 -0.23
N LYS A 415 19.85 -18.01 0.62
CA LYS A 415 18.46 -17.69 0.97
C LYS A 415 17.70 -17.08 -0.20
N ASN A 416 18.35 -16.27 -1.04
CA ASN A 416 17.77 -15.73 -2.26
C ASN A 416 18.89 -15.23 -3.20
N PRO A 417 19.38 -16.07 -4.14
CA PRO A 417 20.49 -15.72 -5.02
C PRO A 417 20.20 -14.50 -5.89
N VAL A 418 18.97 -14.39 -6.39
CA VAL A 418 18.51 -13.29 -7.24
C VAL A 418 18.49 -11.98 -6.46
N LYS A 419 17.93 -11.96 -5.25
CA LYS A 419 17.91 -10.77 -4.38
C LYS A 419 19.32 -10.33 -3.98
N ASP A 420 20.22 -11.26 -3.71
CA ASP A 420 21.62 -10.93 -3.40
C ASP A 420 22.34 -10.28 -4.59
N PHE A 421 22.08 -10.76 -5.82
CA PHE A 421 22.55 -10.11 -7.06
C PHE A 421 22.04 -8.66 -7.18
N PHE A 422 20.73 -8.42 -7.05
CA PHE A 422 20.17 -7.06 -7.13
C PHE A 422 20.78 -6.13 -6.08
N ARG A 423 20.92 -6.60 -4.84
CA ARG A 423 21.46 -5.79 -3.74
C ARG A 423 22.95 -5.49 -3.89
N ARG A 424 23.77 -6.49 -4.22
CA ARG A 424 25.24 -6.34 -4.25
C ARG A 424 25.76 -5.77 -5.55
N GLN A 425 25.23 -6.22 -6.69
CA GLN A 425 25.73 -5.85 -8.01
C GLN A 425 25.04 -4.61 -8.56
N LEU A 426 23.73 -4.48 -8.32
CA LEU A 426 22.94 -3.38 -8.87
C LEU A 426 22.63 -2.28 -7.85
N ALA A 427 22.89 -2.51 -6.56
CA ALA A 427 22.46 -1.64 -5.45
C ALA A 427 20.94 -1.34 -5.49
N VAL A 428 20.15 -2.34 -5.91
CA VAL A 428 18.69 -2.25 -6.03
C VAL A 428 18.03 -3.02 -4.90
N VAL A 429 17.08 -2.35 -4.23
CA VAL A 429 16.22 -2.93 -3.19
C VAL A 429 14.77 -2.64 -3.57
N PHE A 430 13.94 -3.68 -3.67
CA PHE A 430 12.51 -3.53 -3.92
C PHE A 430 11.76 -3.54 -2.59
N GLY A 431 11.31 -2.36 -2.15
CA GLY A 431 10.53 -2.16 -0.92
C GLY A 431 11.38 -1.81 0.31
N ASP A 432 10.70 -1.45 1.40
CA ASP A 432 11.33 -1.25 2.70
C ASP A 432 11.50 -2.62 3.37
N ASP A 433 12.70 -3.20 3.28
CA ASP A 433 13.03 -4.37 4.07
C ASP A 433 13.05 -3.95 5.55
N ALA A 434 12.10 -4.47 6.34
CA ALA A 434 12.20 -4.41 7.79
C ALA A 434 13.49 -5.15 8.20
N LEU A 435 14.40 -4.42 8.85
CA LEU A 435 15.59 -4.98 9.45
C LEU A 435 15.17 -5.90 10.61
N ASP A 436 15.30 -7.21 10.42
CA ASP A 436 15.25 -8.18 11.52
C ASP A 436 16.61 -8.17 12.23
N ASP A 437 16.82 -7.21 13.14
CA ASP A 437 17.90 -7.30 14.12
C ASP A 437 17.45 -8.21 15.27
N ALA A 438 18.00 -9.43 15.29
CA ALA A 438 17.82 -10.38 16.38
C ALA A 438 19.05 -10.35 17.29
N ASP A 439 19.02 -9.49 18.31
CA ASP A 439 19.99 -9.55 19.40
C ASP A 439 19.84 -10.85 20.21
N THR A 440 20.97 -11.47 20.54
CA THR A 440 21.01 -12.66 21.40
C THR A 440 20.91 -12.24 22.87
N PRO A 441 19.89 -12.70 23.62
CA PRO A 441 19.73 -12.28 25.01
C PRO A 441 20.75 -12.97 25.93
N ASP A 442 21.54 -12.19 26.67
CA ASP A 442 22.39 -12.68 27.77
C ASP A 442 21.52 -13.12 28.97
N VAL A 443 21.76 -14.30 29.57
CA VAL A 443 20.85 -14.96 30.52
C VAL A 443 21.48 -15.15 31.90
N ALA A 444 21.36 -14.14 32.78
CA ALA A 444 21.78 -14.22 34.19
C ALA A 444 20.63 -14.21 35.23
N ALA A 445 19.36 -13.99 34.84
CA ALA A 445 18.20 -13.96 35.75
C ALA A 445 17.25 -15.16 35.55
N SER A 446 16.29 -15.36 36.47
CA SER A 446 15.25 -16.41 36.32
C SER A 446 14.48 -16.20 35.01
N LEU A 447 14.62 -17.15 34.09
CA LEU A 447 14.08 -17.09 32.72
C LEU A 447 12.60 -16.70 32.67
N ASP A 448 11.78 -17.27 33.55
CA ASP A 448 10.34 -16.98 33.58
C ASP A 448 10.04 -15.51 33.85
N ARG A 449 10.76 -14.87 34.78
CA ARG A 449 10.57 -13.44 35.07
C ARG A 449 10.95 -12.56 33.88
N ARG A 450 11.95 -12.96 33.08
CA ARG A 450 12.34 -12.22 31.88
C ARG A 450 11.32 -12.40 30.76
N ILE A 451 10.79 -13.62 30.56
CA ILE A 451 9.71 -13.87 29.61
C ILE A 451 8.50 -13.00 29.98
N ASP A 452 8.07 -13.04 31.25
CA ASP A 452 6.93 -12.26 31.72
C ASP A 452 7.18 -10.74 31.58
N ALA A 453 8.41 -10.27 31.87
CA ALA A 453 8.79 -8.87 31.68
C ALA A 453 8.78 -8.44 30.21
N GLN A 454 9.27 -9.28 29.29
CA GLN A 454 9.25 -9.00 27.85
C GLN A 454 7.84 -9.08 27.28
N LEU A 455 7.00 -10.02 27.72
CA LEU A 455 5.59 -10.07 27.34
C LEU A 455 4.84 -8.81 27.82
N ALA A 456 5.08 -8.38 29.06
CA ALA A 456 4.54 -7.13 29.57
C ALA A 456 5.03 -5.92 28.76
N ARG A 457 6.29 -5.93 28.28
CA ARG A 457 6.85 -4.93 27.36
C ARG A 457 6.07 -4.88 26.04
N ILE A 458 5.89 -6.04 25.40
CA ILE A 458 5.14 -6.17 24.14
C ILE A 458 3.69 -5.69 24.32
N ARG A 459 3.06 -6.03 25.44
CA ARG A 459 1.71 -5.56 25.78
C ARG A 459 1.64 -4.03 25.90
N ARG A 460 2.53 -3.43 26.68
CA ARG A 460 2.61 -1.96 26.82
C ARG A 460 2.98 -1.26 25.52
N SER A 461 3.62 -1.96 24.58
CA SER A 461 3.91 -1.46 23.24
C SER A 461 2.72 -1.53 22.27
N GLY A 462 1.55 -2.02 22.71
CA GLY A 462 0.34 -2.09 21.87
C GLY A 462 0.48 -3.02 20.66
N ARG A 463 1.42 -3.98 20.72
CA ARG A 463 1.68 -4.98 19.66
C ARG A 463 0.81 -6.24 19.80
N LEU A 464 0.18 -6.44 20.96
CA LEU A 464 -0.80 -7.52 21.16
C LEU A 464 -2.21 -7.06 20.78
N PRO A 465 -3.11 -7.99 20.40
CA PRO A 465 -4.53 -7.69 20.27
C PRO A 465 -5.12 -7.09 21.55
N MET A 466 -6.24 -6.38 21.41
CA MET A 466 -6.92 -5.77 22.55
C MET A 466 -7.61 -6.82 23.44
N ALA A 467 -7.72 -6.51 24.73
CA ALA A 467 -8.50 -7.26 25.72
C ALA A 467 -8.15 -8.77 25.78
N GLU A 468 -9.16 -9.64 25.93
CA GLU A 468 -9.00 -11.09 26.14
C GLU A 468 -8.26 -11.80 25.00
N LEU A 469 -8.37 -11.29 23.77
CA LEU A 469 -7.59 -11.81 22.63
C LEU A 469 -6.09 -11.56 22.82
N GLY A 470 -5.73 -10.41 23.40
CA GLY A 470 -4.36 -10.08 23.78
C GLY A 470 -3.83 -11.01 24.86
N GLU A 471 -4.62 -11.25 25.92
CA GLU A 471 -4.25 -12.17 27.00
C GLU A 471 -4.11 -13.62 26.52
N ARG A 472 -4.93 -14.03 25.55
CA ARG A 472 -4.80 -15.34 24.90
C ARG A 472 -3.52 -15.41 24.06
N ALA A 473 -3.26 -14.42 23.21
CA ALA A 473 -2.04 -14.36 22.40
C ALA A 473 -0.77 -14.32 23.27
N GLU A 474 -0.81 -13.60 24.40
CA GLU A 474 0.27 -13.55 25.39
C GLU A 474 0.53 -14.95 25.99
N ARG A 475 -0.53 -15.67 26.39
CA ARG A 475 -0.41 -17.04 26.92
C ARG A 475 0.11 -18.02 25.88
N GLU A 476 -0.36 -17.94 24.63
CA GLU A 476 0.11 -18.78 23.51
C GLU A 476 1.58 -18.49 23.17
N LEU A 477 2.01 -17.22 23.18
CA LEU A 477 3.39 -16.85 22.97
C LEU A 477 4.28 -17.34 24.12
N ALA A 478 3.83 -17.16 25.36
CA ALA A 478 4.54 -17.66 26.54
C ALA A 478 4.71 -19.18 26.51
N SER A 479 3.64 -19.92 26.19
CA SER A 479 3.67 -21.38 26.14
C SER A 479 4.57 -21.90 25.01
N ALA A 480 4.64 -21.19 23.88
CA ALA A 480 5.54 -21.52 22.77
C ALA A 480 7.02 -21.21 23.06
N LEU A 481 7.33 -20.11 23.77
CA LEU A 481 8.70 -19.68 24.02
C LEU A 481 9.36 -20.36 25.23
N ARG A 482 8.57 -20.75 26.24
CA ARG A 482 9.11 -21.35 27.48
C ARG A 482 9.94 -22.63 27.24
N PRO A 483 9.49 -23.63 26.44
CA PRO A 483 10.29 -24.83 26.17
C PRO A 483 11.61 -24.49 25.47
N MET A 484 11.52 -23.66 24.42
CA MET A 484 12.66 -23.19 23.64
C MET A 484 13.70 -22.49 24.52
N LEU A 485 13.30 -21.49 25.30
CA LEU A 485 14.24 -20.74 26.14
C LEU A 485 14.75 -21.55 27.34
N SER A 486 13.96 -22.48 27.86
CA SER A 486 14.41 -23.40 28.92
C SER A 486 15.50 -24.32 28.42
N ARG A 487 15.34 -24.85 27.20
CA ARG A 487 16.36 -25.65 26.54
C ARG A 487 17.61 -24.83 26.22
N TRP A 488 17.46 -23.61 25.73
CA TRP A 488 18.57 -22.67 25.52
C TRP A 488 19.37 -22.44 26.82
N ARG A 489 18.68 -22.18 27.93
CA ARG A 489 19.31 -21.99 29.24
C ARG A 489 20.02 -23.25 29.74
N ALA A 490 19.43 -24.42 29.57
CA ALA A 490 20.06 -25.69 29.93
C ALA A 490 21.35 -25.91 29.14
N LEU A 491 21.34 -25.66 27.83
CA LEU A 491 22.55 -25.76 27.00
C LEU A 491 23.62 -24.76 27.41
N HIS A 492 23.26 -23.52 27.75
CA HIS A 492 24.21 -22.54 28.27
C HIS A 492 24.80 -22.92 29.64
N HIS A 493 24.11 -23.74 30.43
CA HIS A 493 24.64 -24.31 31.66
C HIS A 493 25.62 -25.45 31.35
N ASP A 494 25.23 -26.38 30.48
CA ASP A 494 26.03 -27.53 30.09
C ASP A 494 27.31 -27.10 29.32
N TYR A 495 27.21 -26.04 28.53
CA TYR A 495 28.28 -25.40 27.74
C TYR A 495 28.60 -23.99 28.27
N SER A 496 28.99 -23.91 29.55
CA SER A 496 29.18 -22.64 30.26
C SER A 496 30.47 -21.89 29.90
N ILE A 497 31.47 -22.58 29.34
CA ILE A 497 32.77 -21.99 29.03
C ILE A 497 32.74 -21.41 27.62
N ALA A 498 33.07 -20.13 27.47
CA ALA A 498 33.24 -19.52 26.14
C ALA A 498 34.47 -20.13 25.44
N GLY A 499 34.26 -20.66 24.24
CA GLY A 499 35.30 -21.13 23.35
C GLY A 499 36.07 -19.97 22.72
N VAL A 500 37.26 -20.26 22.23
CA VAL A 500 38.04 -19.30 21.43
C VAL A 500 37.42 -19.24 20.04
N LYS A 501 37.23 -18.04 19.49
CA LYS A 501 36.82 -17.88 18.10
C LYS A 501 37.89 -18.42 17.17
N GLU A 502 37.49 -19.16 16.14
CA GLU A 502 38.41 -19.80 15.21
C GLU A 502 38.40 -19.04 13.87
N PRO A 503 39.56 -18.69 13.29
CA PRO A 503 39.61 -18.03 12.00
C PRO A 503 39.23 -19.01 10.88
N LEU A 504 38.35 -18.58 9.98
CA LEU A 504 37.96 -19.31 8.78
C LEU A 504 38.58 -18.62 7.57
N ARG A 505 39.47 -19.32 6.88
CA ARG A 505 40.07 -18.83 5.65
C ARG A 505 40.11 -19.91 4.60
N PHE A 506 39.46 -19.65 3.47
CA PHE A 506 39.41 -20.57 2.33
C PHE A 506 39.60 -19.78 1.04
N GLU A 507 40.40 -20.31 0.11
CA GLU A 507 40.70 -19.67 -1.16
C GLU A 507 40.39 -20.64 -2.31
N HIS A 508 39.67 -20.13 -3.32
CA HIS A 508 39.31 -20.89 -4.52
C HIS A 508 39.21 -19.95 -5.73
N GLU A 509 39.99 -20.21 -6.77
CA GLU A 509 39.96 -19.46 -8.05
C GLU A 509 39.97 -17.91 -7.86
N GLY A 510 40.79 -17.43 -6.93
CA GLY A 510 40.94 -16.00 -6.62
C GLY A 510 39.88 -15.41 -5.68
N LEU A 511 38.82 -16.15 -5.34
CA LEU A 511 37.90 -15.78 -4.27
C LEU A 511 38.47 -16.16 -2.91
N VAL A 512 38.38 -15.22 -1.97
CA VAL A 512 38.78 -15.44 -0.58
C VAL A 512 37.55 -15.38 0.30
N LEU A 513 37.28 -16.46 1.01
CA LEU A 513 36.41 -16.46 2.18
C LEU A 513 37.29 -16.16 3.39
N ASP A 514 36.96 -15.10 4.13
CA ASP A 514 37.67 -14.70 5.35
C ASP A 514 36.63 -14.23 6.38
N ASP A 515 36.46 -15.01 7.45
CA ASP A 515 35.52 -14.72 8.52
C ASP A 515 35.95 -15.43 9.82
N TRP A 516 35.16 -15.28 10.88
CA TRP A 516 35.37 -15.94 12.15
C TRP A 516 34.23 -16.89 12.49
N LEU A 517 34.58 -18.08 12.97
CA LEU A 517 33.63 -18.94 13.67
C LEU A 517 33.58 -18.49 15.13
N ASP A 518 32.54 -17.75 15.50
CA ASP A 518 32.32 -17.25 16.85
C ASP A 518 31.20 -18.03 17.59
N GLY A 519 30.83 -17.58 18.79
CA GLY A 519 29.78 -18.21 19.58
C GLY A 519 30.06 -19.64 20.05
N LEU A 520 31.30 -20.12 19.89
CA LEU A 520 31.73 -21.45 20.33
C LEU A 520 31.69 -21.56 21.84
N ARG A 521 31.28 -22.72 22.33
CA ARG A 521 31.20 -23.05 23.76
C ARG A 521 31.72 -24.44 24.05
N LEU A 522 32.33 -24.58 25.22
CA LEU A 522 32.90 -25.83 25.71
C LEU A 522 32.09 -26.30 26.91
N SER A 523 31.96 -27.63 27.05
CA SER A 523 31.34 -28.20 28.24
C SER A 523 32.24 -28.00 29.45
N SER A 524 31.65 -27.67 30.60
CA SER A 524 32.37 -27.67 31.87
C SER A 524 32.54 -29.07 32.48
N MET A 525 31.82 -30.06 31.94
CA MET A 525 31.75 -31.42 32.50
C MET A 525 32.69 -32.40 31.78
N ASP A 526 32.96 -32.19 30.49
CA ASP A 526 33.80 -33.03 29.64
C ASP A 526 34.74 -32.19 28.75
N SER A 527 35.90 -32.73 28.39
CA SER A 527 36.84 -32.12 27.42
C SER A 527 36.38 -32.32 25.96
N GLY A 528 35.08 -32.20 25.72
CA GLY A 528 34.47 -32.41 24.41
C GLY A 528 34.89 -31.34 23.39
N ALA A 529 34.60 -31.62 22.12
CA ALA A 529 34.81 -30.65 21.05
C ALA A 529 33.95 -29.38 21.29
N PRO A 530 34.40 -28.19 20.84
CA PRO A 530 33.62 -26.98 20.92
C PRO A 530 32.30 -27.10 20.14
N VAL A 531 31.24 -26.54 20.71
CA VAL A 531 29.88 -26.54 20.15
C VAL A 531 29.44 -25.11 19.89
N TRP A 532 28.88 -24.86 18.71
CA TRP A 532 28.19 -23.61 18.41
C TRP A 532 26.71 -23.69 18.81
N LEU A 533 26.20 -22.71 19.56
CA LEU A 533 24.80 -22.65 19.95
C LEU A 533 24.06 -21.57 19.15
N SER A 534 22.88 -21.90 18.62
CA SER A 534 22.03 -20.94 17.92
C SER A 534 20.57 -21.03 18.38
N LEU A 535 19.92 -19.87 18.54
CA LEU A 535 18.51 -19.77 18.89
C LEU A 535 17.73 -19.25 17.68
N GLN A 536 16.67 -19.96 17.28
CA GLN A 536 15.84 -19.57 16.14
C GLN A 536 14.36 -19.54 16.52
N ALA A 537 13.69 -18.40 16.29
CA ALA A 537 12.25 -18.25 16.56
C ALA A 537 11.35 -19.10 15.62
N SER A 538 11.93 -19.61 14.52
CA SER A 538 11.24 -20.47 13.56
C SER A 538 11.03 -21.89 14.10
N ARG A 539 10.04 -22.58 13.52
CA ARG A 539 9.97 -24.05 13.65
C ARG A 539 11.10 -24.68 12.84
N LEU A 540 11.78 -25.65 13.41
CA LEU A 540 12.92 -26.34 12.81
C LEU A 540 12.60 -27.79 12.42
N ALA A 541 11.47 -28.32 12.87
CA ALA A 541 11.00 -29.64 12.49
C ALA A 541 9.64 -29.58 11.79
N THR A 542 9.41 -30.56 10.93
CA THR A 542 8.07 -30.87 10.39
C THR A 542 7.26 -31.60 11.46
N ASP A 543 5.93 -31.68 11.29
CA ASP A 543 5.07 -32.43 12.22
C ASP A 543 5.38 -33.94 12.25
N LYS A 544 6.13 -34.44 11.26
CA LYS A 544 6.65 -35.82 11.21
C LYS A 544 8.00 -36.00 11.91
N GLY A 545 8.55 -34.95 12.52
CA GLY A 545 9.84 -34.97 13.22
C GLY A 545 11.07 -34.91 12.31
N ALA A 546 10.90 -34.67 11.01
CA ALA A 546 12.02 -34.45 10.08
C ALA A 546 12.48 -32.98 10.10
N PRO A 547 13.78 -32.69 9.89
CA PRO A 547 14.28 -31.31 9.89
C PRO A 547 13.71 -30.48 8.73
N ARG A 548 13.45 -29.20 8.99
CA ARG A 548 13.08 -28.22 7.96
C ARG A 548 14.34 -27.68 7.29
N VAL A 549 14.69 -28.28 6.15
CA VAL A 549 15.92 -27.99 5.41
C VAL A 549 16.06 -26.51 5.05
N ASP A 550 14.95 -25.83 4.69
CA ASP A 550 14.91 -24.40 4.36
C ASP A 550 15.39 -23.48 5.50
N LYS A 551 15.23 -23.91 6.76
CA LYS A 551 15.68 -23.15 7.95
C LYS A 551 17.13 -23.43 8.33
N LEU A 552 17.77 -24.42 7.71
CA LEU A 552 19.10 -24.87 8.07
C LEU A 552 20.23 -24.27 7.23
N ILE A 553 19.92 -23.46 6.20
CA ILE A 553 20.92 -22.83 5.31
C ILE A 553 22.08 -22.21 6.10
N GLY A 554 21.79 -21.39 7.11
CA GLY A 554 22.82 -20.73 7.92
C GLY A 554 23.67 -21.73 8.72
N ALA A 555 23.06 -22.71 9.38
CA ALA A 555 23.80 -23.72 10.13
C ALA A 555 24.60 -24.68 9.26
N TRP A 556 24.09 -24.99 8.07
CA TRP A 556 24.80 -25.74 7.07
C TRP A 556 26.05 -25.00 6.60
N ILE A 557 25.96 -23.69 6.33
CA ILE A 557 27.15 -22.87 6.00
C ILE A 557 28.19 -22.89 7.12
N HIS A 558 27.77 -22.80 8.40
CA HIS A 558 28.71 -22.91 9.52
C HIS A 558 29.41 -24.28 9.56
N ALA A 559 28.65 -25.38 9.43
CA ALA A 559 29.20 -26.74 9.44
C ALA A 559 30.09 -27.01 8.22
N LEU A 560 29.69 -26.55 7.04
CA LEU A 560 30.39 -26.71 5.77
C LEU A 560 31.72 -25.96 5.78
N VAL A 561 31.69 -24.65 6.04
CA VAL A 561 32.90 -23.81 5.99
C VAL A 561 33.86 -24.16 7.12
N GLY A 562 33.34 -24.42 8.33
CA GLY A 562 34.15 -24.90 9.45
C GLY A 562 34.90 -26.18 9.09
N SER A 563 34.19 -27.19 8.57
CA SER A 563 34.81 -28.47 8.16
C SER A 563 35.79 -28.31 6.99
N ALA A 564 35.50 -27.43 6.02
CA ALA A 564 36.40 -27.14 4.90
C ALA A 564 37.69 -26.41 5.31
N CYS A 565 37.63 -25.57 6.36
CA CYS A 565 38.78 -24.88 6.91
C CYS A 565 39.57 -25.72 7.95
N GLY A 566 39.18 -26.97 8.19
CA GLY A 566 39.81 -27.84 9.18
C GLY A 566 39.42 -27.54 10.63
N VAL A 567 38.32 -26.81 10.84
CA VAL A 567 37.72 -26.48 12.13
C VAL A 567 36.38 -27.22 12.26
N PRO A 568 36.37 -28.56 12.43
CA PRO A 568 35.13 -29.31 12.55
C PRO A 568 34.40 -28.90 13.84
N VAL A 569 33.17 -28.41 13.68
CA VAL A 569 32.34 -27.92 14.78
C VAL A 569 31.02 -28.70 14.82
N GLN A 570 30.59 -29.04 16.03
CA GLN A 570 29.23 -29.50 16.28
C GLN A 570 28.36 -28.29 16.60
N GLY A 571 27.11 -28.26 16.12
CA GLY A 571 26.18 -27.18 16.45
C GLY A 571 24.93 -27.69 17.14
N VAL A 572 24.31 -26.85 17.97
CA VAL A 572 23.00 -27.11 18.54
C VAL A 572 22.10 -25.91 18.26
N LEU A 573 21.06 -26.14 17.45
CA LEU A 573 20.04 -25.16 17.15
C LEU A 573 18.81 -25.42 18.01
N VAL A 574 18.34 -24.39 18.71
CA VAL A 574 17.12 -24.45 19.48
C VAL A 574 16.04 -23.67 18.74
N GLY A 575 15.07 -24.41 18.21
CA GLY A 575 13.90 -23.88 17.51
C GLY A 575 12.70 -23.72 18.42
N ARG A 576 11.59 -23.22 17.86
CA ARG A 576 10.32 -23.11 18.59
C ARG A 576 9.73 -24.48 18.99
N ASP A 577 9.99 -25.53 18.21
CA ASP A 577 9.37 -26.85 18.35
C ASP A 577 10.35 -28.01 18.59
N ALA A 578 11.63 -27.82 18.27
CA ALA A 578 12.65 -28.87 18.38
C ALA A 578 14.04 -28.31 18.63
N THR A 579 14.91 -29.16 19.18
CA THR A 579 16.36 -28.95 19.24
C THR A 579 17.01 -29.79 18.17
N LEU A 580 17.83 -29.19 17.32
CA LEU A 580 18.56 -29.88 16.27
C LEU A 580 20.04 -29.92 16.65
N THR A 581 20.63 -31.11 16.65
CA THR A 581 22.08 -31.27 16.82
C THR A 581 22.70 -31.55 15.47
N VAL A 582 23.60 -30.68 15.03
CA VAL A 582 24.29 -30.78 13.75
C VAL A 582 25.71 -31.28 13.96
N GLN A 583 26.13 -32.24 13.16
CA GLN A 583 27.46 -32.85 13.21
C GLN A 583 28.39 -32.26 12.15
N ALA A 584 29.69 -32.27 12.43
CA ALA A 584 30.71 -31.86 11.49
C ALA A 584 30.71 -32.75 10.24
N MET A 585 31.07 -32.16 9.10
CA MET A 585 31.11 -32.86 7.82
C MET A 585 32.52 -33.44 7.57
N PRO A 586 32.64 -34.51 6.77
CA PRO A 586 33.96 -34.96 6.29
C PRO A 586 34.65 -33.84 5.51
N ALA A 587 35.88 -33.48 5.90
CA ALA A 587 36.61 -32.34 5.35
C ALA A 587 36.72 -32.38 3.81
N ASP A 588 37.03 -33.54 3.22
CA ASP A 588 37.15 -33.68 1.76
C ASP A 588 35.85 -33.34 1.02
N ARG A 589 34.71 -33.78 1.55
CA ARG A 589 33.39 -33.44 0.97
C ARG A 589 33.06 -31.97 1.20
N ALA A 590 33.36 -31.43 2.38
CA ALA A 590 33.12 -30.03 2.69
C ALA A 590 33.92 -29.08 1.79
N MET A 591 35.19 -29.38 1.53
CA MET A 591 36.01 -28.60 0.60
C MET A 591 35.48 -28.66 -0.83
N ALA A 592 35.06 -29.84 -1.31
CA ALA A 592 34.50 -29.98 -2.66
C ALA A 592 33.22 -29.15 -2.81
N THR A 593 32.27 -29.33 -1.88
CA THR A 593 31.01 -28.59 -1.89
C THR A 593 31.22 -27.07 -1.74
N LEU A 594 32.17 -26.63 -0.91
CA LEU A 594 32.47 -25.20 -0.77
C LEU A 594 33.04 -24.59 -2.07
N ARG A 595 33.84 -25.34 -2.84
CA ARG A 595 34.32 -24.89 -4.16
C ARG A 595 33.16 -24.72 -5.13
N ASP A 596 32.28 -25.72 -5.22
CA ASP A 596 31.09 -25.67 -6.08
C ASP A 596 30.19 -24.48 -5.71
N LEU A 597 29.99 -24.21 -4.42
CA LEU A 597 29.24 -23.04 -3.94
C LEU A 597 29.90 -21.71 -4.30
N LEU A 598 31.23 -21.60 -4.19
CA LEU A 598 31.96 -20.39 -4.55
C LEU A 598 31.95 -20.15 -6.08
N ASP A 599 31.99 -21.22 -6.87
CA ASP A 599 31.82 -21.15 -8.33
C ASP A 599 30.41 -20.68 -8.69
N ALA A 600 29.38 -21.24 -8.06
CA ALA A 600 28.00 -20.79 -8.25
C ALA A 600 27.77 -19.36 -7.74
N TRP A 601 28.39 -18.97 -6.61
CA TRP A 601 28.33 -17.58 -6.12
C TRP A 601 28.94 -16.61 -7.13
N ARG A 602 30.11 -16.94 -7.69
CA ARG A 602 30.75 -16.13 -8.73
C ARG A 602 29.85 -15.96 -9.94
N GLU A 603 29.20 -17.03 -10.38
CA GLU A 603 28.24 -16.98 -11.48
C GLU A 603 27.00 -16.15 -11.13
N GLY A 604 26.48 -16.32 -9.92
CA GLY A 604 25.32 -15.58 -9.41
C GLY A 604 25.55 -14.09 -9.20
N MET A 605 26.82 -13.68 -9.08
CA MET A 605 27.22 -12.27 -9.12
C MET A 605 27.42 -11.75 -10.54
N GLY A 606 27.56 -12.63 -11.53
CA GLY A 606 27.59 -12.26 -12.96
C GLY A 606 26.20 -12.19 -13.59
N GLN A 607 25.25 -12.98 -13.11
CA GLN A 607 23.88 -13.00 -13.59
C GLN A 607 22.93 -13.61 -12.54
N PRO A 608 21.64 -13.25 -12.52
CA PRO A 608 20.68 -13.89 -11.63
C PRO A 608 20.64 -15.41 -11.88
N LEU A 609 20.88 -16.20 -10.82
CA LEU A 609 20.72 -17.65 -10.93
C LEU A 609 19.25 -18.04 -10.88
N PRO A 610 18.78 -18.96 -11.74
CA PRO A 610 17.43 -19.50 -11.66
C PRO A 610 17.31 -20.47 -10.48
N ALA A 611 17.34 -19.94 -9.26
CA ALA A 611 17.35 -20.73 -8.04
C ALA A 611 16.55 -20.04 -6.94
N ALA A 612 15.63 -20.80 -6.34
CA ALA A 612 14.82 -20.37 -5.22
C ALA A 612 14.71 -21.55 -4.22
N PRO A 613 15.06 -21.38 -2.94
CA PRO A 613 15.33 -22.50 -2.04
C PRO A 613 14.12 -23.41 -1.79
N LEU A 614 12.92 -22.87 -1.59
CA LEU A 614 11.74 -23.70 -1.36
C LEU A 614 11.36 -24.47 -2.62
N THR A 615 11.46 -23.81 -3.78
CA THR A 615 11.19 -24.38 -5.10
C THR A 615 12.19 -25.49 -5.45
N ALA A 616 13.48 -25.26 -5.21
CA ALA A 616 14.55 -26.22 -5.42
C ALA A 616 14.43 -27.43 -4.49
N LEU A 617 14.16 -27.22 -3.19
CA LEU A 617 13.94 -28.33 -2.25
C LEU A 617 12.71 -29.16 -2.64
N ALA A 618 11.62 -28.53 -3.09
CA ALA A 618 10.44 -29.24 -3.59
C ALA A 618 10.76 -30.08 -4.83
N PHE A 619 11.60 -29.59 -5.75
CA PHE A 619 12.10 -30.36 -6.89
C PHE A 619 12.94 -31.57 -6.45
N LEU A 620 13.92 -31.34 -5.58
CA LEU A 620 14.84 -32.35 -5.07
C LEU A 620 14.13 -33.45 -4.26
N ASP A 621 13.03 -33.14 -3.59
CA ASP A 621 12.22 -34.10 -2.84
C ASP A 621 11.23 -34.88 -3.73
N GLY A 622 11.25 -34.65 -5.05
CA GLY A 622 10.31 -35.27 -6.00
C GLY A 622 8.87 -34.75 -5.86
N GLY A 623 8.72 -33.52 -5.35
CA GLY A 623 7.45 -32.83 -5.15
C GLY A 623 6.99 -32.05 -6.39
N LYS A 624 6.36 -30.90 -6.15
CA LYS A 624 5.81 -30.00 -7.17
C LYS A 624 6.46 -28.62 -7.09
N PRO A 625 7.59 -28.38 -7.76
CA PRO A 625 8.28 -27.10 -7.71
C PRO A 625 7.41 -25.95 -8.23
N GLU A 626 6.55 -26.18 -9.22
CA GLU A 626 5.62 -25.18 -9.75
C GLU A 626 4.69 -24.63 -8.66
N SER A 627 4.20 -25.51 -7.78
CA SER A 627 3.32 -25.10 -6.67
C SER A 627 4.06 -24.35 -5.57
N ALA A 628 5.36 -24.62 -5.38
CA ALA A 628 6.21 -23.90 -4.42
C ALA A 628 6.56 -22.50 -4.93
N PHE A 629 6.78 -22.36 -6.24
CA PHE A 629 7.13 -21.09 -6.86
C PHE A 629 5.92 -20.16 -7.03
N GLU A 630 4.80 -20.66 -7.55
CA GLU A 630 3.62 -19.84 -7.87
C GLU A 630 2.64 -19.73 -6.69
N GLY A 631 2.69 -20.69 -5.77
CA GLY A 631 1.81 -20.75 -4.61
C GLY A 631 0.47 -21.42 -4.90
N GLY A 632 -0.46 -21.29 -3.95
CA GLY A 632 -1.80 -21.84 -4.04
C GLY A 632 -2.85 -20.90 -3.45
N MET A 633 -4.08 -21.38 -3.26
CA MET A 633 -5.17 -20.51 -2.74
C MET A 633 -4.93 -19.93 -1.35
N PHE A 634 -4.07 -20.56 -0.53
CA PHE A 634 -3.86 -20.19 0.87
C PHE A 634 -2.40 -19.88 1.22
N LEU A 635 -1.47 -20.07 0.29
CA LEU A 635 -0.03 -19.92 0.50
C LEU A 635 0.55 -19.13 -0.64
N ASP A 636 1.29 -18.10 -0.31
CA ASP A 636 2.06 -17.33 -1.27
C ASP A 636 3.23 -18.17 -1.78
N GLY A 637 3.42 -18.15 -3.11
CA GLY A 637 4.56 -18.77 -3.75
C GLY A 637 5.83 -17.95 -3.56
N GLU A 638 6.97 -18.64 -3.62
CA GLU A 638 8.30 -18.02 -3.51
C GLU A 638 8.56 -16.98 -4.62
N GLY A 639 7.96 -17.18 -5.80
CA GLY A 639 8.04 -16.28 -6.94
C GLY A 639 7.34 -14.93 -6.75
N ARG A 640 6.57 -14.71 -5.66
CA ARG A 640 6.01 -13.38 -5.34
C ARG A 640 7.06 -12.40 -4.83
N GLU A 641 8.24 -12.89 -4.42
CA GLU A 641 9.35 -12.01 -4.04
C GLU A 641 9.76 -11.14 -5.23
N ALA A 642 9.92 -9.84 -5.00
CA ALA A 642 9.99 -8.86 -6.08
C ALA A 642 11.18 -9.05 -7.03
N CYS A 643 12.34 -9.49 -6.51
CA CYS A 643 13.50 -9.75 -7.34
C CYS A 643 13.26 -11.00 -8.22
N LEU A 644 12.70 -12.08 -7.65
CA LEU A 644 12.31 -13.26 -8.40
C LEU A 644 11.26 -12.93 -9.47
N ALA A 645 10.13 -12.31 -9.12
CA ALA A 645 9.07 -11.94 -10.06
C ALA A 645 9.55 -11.07 -11.23
N ARG A 646 10.57 -10.24 -10.99
CA ARG A 646 11.15 -9.34 -11.99
C ARG A 646 11.96 -10.08 -13.06
N VAL A 647 12.58 -11.20 -12.69
CA VAL A 647 13.45 -12.00 -13.57
C VAL A 647 12.74 -13.25 -14.09
N PHE A 648 11.99 -13.93 -13.23
CA PHE A 648 11.27 -15.17 -13.48
C PHE A 648 9.80 -15.00 -13.06
N PRO A 649 8.93 -14.51 -13.96
CA PRO A 649 7.52 -14.20 -13.61
C PRO A 649 6.68 -15.43 -13.25
N ASP A 650 7.06 -16.60 -13.75
CA ASP A 650 6.39 -17.88 -13.58
C ASP A 650 7.42 -19.02 -13.52
N PHE A 651 6.99 -20.23 -13.10
CA PHE A 651 7.92 -21.36 -12.97
C PHE A 651 8.46 -21.81 -14.33
N GLU A 652 7.67 -21.67 -15.40
CA GLU A 652 8.09 -21.98 -16.76
C GLU A 652 9.31 -21.14 -17.17
N THR A 653 9.31 -19.84 -16.87
CA THR A 653 10.45 -18.95 -17.13
C THR A 653 11.65 -19.28 -16.25
N LEU A 654 11.44 -19.66 -14.98
CA LEU A 654 12.53 -20.10 -14.08
C LEU A 654 13.24 -21.35 -14.61
N ALA A 655 12.49 -22.31 -15.17
CA ALA A 655 13.02 -23.58 -15.64
C ALA A 655 13.43 -23.58 -17.13
N ALA A 656 13.14 -22.51 -17.87
CA ALA A 656 13.24 -22.48 -19.33
C ALA A 656 14.64 -22.80 -19.89
N ASP A 657 15.70 -22.38 -19.20
CA ASP A 657 17.09 -22.58 -19.65
C ASP A 657 17.71 -23.91 -19.16
N GLY A 658 16.96 -24.70 -18.39
CA GLY A 658 17.42 -25.96 -17.78
C GLY A 658 18.41 -25.80 -16.62
N ARG A 659 18.90 -24.58 -16.35
CA ARG A 659 19.88 -24.32 -15.28
C ARG A 659 19.25 -24.35 -13.90
N PHE A 660 17.93 -24.22 -13.79
CA PHE A 660 17.22 -24.42 -12.51
C PHE A 660 17.54 -25.77 -11.89
N GLU A 661 17.48 -26.86 -12.66
CA GLU A 661 17.72 -28.22 -12.16
C GLU A 661 19.18 -28.39 -11.71
N GLU A 662 20.11 -27.83 -12.47
CA GLU A 662 21.54 -27.81 -12.15
C GLU A 662 21.81 -27.05 -10.84
N PHE A 663 21.32 -25.81 -10.70
CA PHE A 663 21.52 -25.03 -9.48
C PHE A 663 20.72 -25.57 -8.29
N ALA A 664 19.58 -26.22 -8.51
CA ALA A 664 18.88 -26.92 -7.45
C ALA A 664 19.77 -28.02 -6.85
N GLU A 665 20.38 -28.86 -7.68
CA GLU A 665 21.30 -29.91 -7.25
C GLU A 665 22.59 -29.33 -6.64
N VAL A 666 23.23 -28.35 -7.28
CA VAL A 666 24.51 -27.77 -6.80
C VAL A 666 24.35 -27.01 -5.48
N LEU A 667 23.34 -26.14 -5.37
CA LEU A 667 23.18 -25.25 -4.20
C LEU A 667 22.46 -25.94 -3.03
N TYR A 668 21.46 -26.76 -3.31
CA TYR A 668 20.54 -27.28 -2.28
C TYR A 668 20.57 -28.81 -2.13
N GLY A 669 21.11 -29.56 -3.10
CA GLY A 669 21.30 -31.01 -3.00
C GLY A 669 22.19 -31.41 -1.82
N PRO A 670 23.43 -30.88 -1.71
CA PRO A 670 24.31 -31.11 -0.57
C PRO A 670 23.71 -30.71 0.78
N LEU A 671 22.93 -29.62 0.82
CA LEU A 671 22.21 -29.17 2.01
C LEU A 671 21.14 -30.19 2.44
N ARG A 672 20.31 -30.68 1.50
CA ARG A 672 19.28 -31.71 1.75
C ARG A 672 19.92 -33.00 2.27
N ASP A 673 20.97 -33.47 1.61
CA ASP A 673 21.66 -34.71 1.96
C ASP A 673 22.34 -34.60 3.33
N TRP A 674 22.97 -33.45 3.62
CA TRP A 674 23.53 -33.15 4.93
C TRP A 674 22.44 -33.14 6.01
N ALA A 675 21.32 -32.48 5.76
CA ALA A 675 20.20 -32.43 6.71
C ALA A 675 19.65 -33.84 7.03
N ALA A 676 19.67 -34.76 6.07
CA ALA A 676 19.23 -36.14 6.29
C ALA A 676 20.23 -37.01 7.08
N THR A 677 21.53 -36.71 7.03
CA THR A 677 22.58 -37.60 7.53
C THR A 677 23.37 -37.06 8.73
N HIS A 678 23.42 -35.74 8.92
CA HIS A 678 24.25 -35.07 9.93
C HIS A 678 23.43 -34.25 10.92
N VAL A 679 22.09 -34.28 10.84
CA VAL A 679 21.19 -33.52 11.73
C VAL A 679 20.30 -34.48 12.50
N ALA A 680 20.40 -34.44 13.83
CA ALA A 680 19.52 -35.16 14.72
C ALA A 680 18.46 -34.22 15.30
N VAL A 681 17.19 -34.62 15.25
CA VAL A 681 16.05 -33.84 15.74
C VAL A 681 15.57 -34.38 17.08
N GLU A 682 15.50 -33.51 18.08
CA GLU A 682 14.88 -33.77 19.38
C GLU A 682 13.66 -32.84 19.53
N MET A 683 12.45 -33.38 19.37
CA MET A 683 11.23 -32.60 19.54
C MET A 683 11.11 -32.10 20.98
N HIS A 684 10.77 -30.83 21.17
CA HIS A 684 10.41 -30.35 22.50
C HIS A 684 9.13 -31.06 22.93
N ALA A 685 9.05 -31.45 24.21
CA ALA A 685 7.84 -32.04 24.74
C ALA A 685 6.69 -31.06 24.49
N ALA A 686 5.66 -31.51 23.76
CA ALA A 686 4.42 -30.73 23.65
C ALA A 686 3.93 -30.51 25.08
N LEU A 687 3.77 -29.25 25.48
CA LEU A 687 2.96 -28.92 26.65
C LEU A 687 1.53 -29.35 26.30
N ALA A 688 1.23 -30.61 26.57
CA ALA A 688 -0.11 -31.16 26.44
C ALA A 688 -0.95 -30.54 27.56
N GLU A 689 -1.54 -29.36 27.31
CA GLU A 689 -2.72 -28.84 28.02
C GLU A 689 -3.20 -27.53 27.39
N GLY A 690 -4.45 -27.49 26.93
CA GLY A 690 -5.16 -26.23 26.66
C GLY A 690 -6.01 -26.10 25.39
N ALA A 691 -6.36 -27.17 24.67
CA ALA A 691 -7.42 -27.14 23.66
C ALA A 691 -8.66 -27.84 24.21
N GLY A 692 -9.40 -27.15 25.08
CA GLY A 692 -10.59 -27.67 25.74
C GLY A 692 -11.32 -26.62 26.54
N ALA A 693 -11.82 -25.58 25.86
CA ALA A 693 -13.04 -24.80 26.13
C ALA A 693 -13.13 -23.65 25.12
#